data_AF-A0A914F137-F1
#
_entry.id   AF-A0A914F137-F1
#
_cell.length_a   1.000
_cell.length_b   1.000
_cell.length_c   1.000
_cell.angle_alpha   90.00
_cell.angle_beta   90.00
_cell.angle_gamma   90.00
#
_symmetry.space_group_name_H-M   'P 1'
#
loop_
_entity.id
_entity.type
_entity.pdbx_description
1 polymer ?
#
loop_
_entity_poly.entity_id
_entity_poly.type
_entity_poly.pdbx_seq_one_letter_code
_entity_poly.pdbx_strand_id
1 'polypeptide(L)'
;MSVVTSTDEIEDSIQKRIPWLKLPESQRVALGNSQKEYDKRILDFSIRNQIRYKGNLVKQVKRNEEEYYESLLNYSRKKLMLFPYHLSDVVVKGLRVTPFTYYINMLADIMEAEKSYDSLPNFTAADGVRLLGIGRNQYIDLMNQSRSSRRLFRRNKNVRELLPIHPVNFHIEPWFLICDGCIVENDIRVLTPIEKEVIDKLLDTGPIICGTVDKDLVRSLYNKGLVYFEVPITNVDYVYVPTLDGFVMNRVQGDFLETLLYKIFVTLDGQMTAKDIAEVLDTDDELVRNAISVFCRLGFAKKRQTGVEAMPLHATWYGTSPDNSINPSPNISSLKDHHHSSHAAATSNTVDLSSSLVSGDKTEFDEDEDLVSALDSILSESPSESSNIIASALATPTPSVSDTGSKRIAFIFDSSLTAFLMMGNLSTSLKSHAVTLFEVGKLGDEAVDNFVEELHNVKFFAEGEAQRYSEHALTLLHTIEGLRTSNELDLIRGESLLNLDKSARQRVIQKSYRAIFSMAPINPEACSLPPISSVAFFGTPCVEVGSPWFRLFLYELVGNGLPSVYIPMGTRVRRIPPLLWTSPKVVLSSGSHEPLILPTGNALLTLNETLLNAAVLLQGYPDSNDDAEVINVPFSFKDDFDEKNEAAIGNDERAFVNHPSVQKLRKLLSLDLLCGYIVLVKYSPKIFHPKPFYPTPKIPDDDETDSDSDDFEDIKDSSTAADTTLTESNKDQQERGETPRSSAQSPDSLFAIPTTASWSNSITKDPRKIVSKKFRLDDGESFEDYRLFDCLFGAPLFDEHLNKQICIKIIAADLLAPEK
;
A
#
# COMPACT_ATOMS: atom_id res chain seq x y z
N MET A 1 7.27 -23.33 39.00
CA MET A 1 7.26 -22.60 37.71
C MET A 1 6.97 -23.61 36.62
N SER A 2 5.72 -23.75 36.21
CA SER A 2 5.35 -24.54 35.03
C SER A 2 5.78 -23.75 33.80
N VAL A 3 6.79 -24.25 33.09
CA VAL A 3 7.21 -23.71 31.80
C VAL A 3 6.05 -23.94 30.84
N VAL A 4 5.34 -22.86 30.49
CA VAL A 4 4.38 -22.88 29.39
C VAL A 4 5.21 -22.90 28.11
N THR A 5 5.51 -24.08 27.59
CA THR A 5 6.08 -24.19 26.23
C THR A 5 5.04 -23.67 25.24
N SER A 6 5.45 -22.73 24.37
CA SER A 6 4.56 -22.19 23.34
C SER A 6 4.23 -23.28 22.31
N THR A 7 3.08 -23.12 21.65
CA THR A 7 2.67 -23.97 20.52
C THR A 7 3.72 -24.03 19.41
N ASP A 8 4.46 -22.94 19.24
CA ASP A 8 5.43 -22.74 18.17
C ASP A 8 6.66 -23.65 18.37
N GLU A 9 7.08 -23.91 19.62
CA GLU A 9 8.19 -24.83 19.91
C GLU A 9 7.88 -26.29 19.51
N ILE A 10 6.60 -26.67 19.59
CA ILE A 10 6.14 -28.01 19.19
C ILE A 10 6.11 -28.10 17.66
N GLU A 11 5.62 -27.05 16.99
CA GLU A 11 5.60 -26.96 15.53
C GLU A 11 7.02 -26.97 14.94
N ASP A 12 7.97 -26.23 15.54
CA ASP A 12 9.40 -26.27 15.20
C ASP A 12 9.99 -27.68 15.31
N SER A 13 9.58 -28.43 16.32
CA SER A 13 10.06 -29.79 16.56
C SER A 13 9.51 -30.77 15.51
N ILE A 14 8.26 -30.55 15.06
CA ILE A 14 7.65 -31.28 13.95
C ILE A 14 8.38 -30.96 12.64
N GLN A 15 8.67 -29.68 12.37
CA GLN A 15 9.42 -29.24 11.20
C GLN A 15 10.84 -29.83 11.14
N LYS A 16 11.53 -29.90 12.29
CA LYS A 16 12.84 -30.56 12.46
C LYS A 16 12.77 -32.09 12.44
N ARG A 17 11.58 -32.68 12.21
CA ARG A 17 11.32 -34.12 12.10
C ARG A 17 11.73 -34.89 13.37
N ILE A 18 11.52 -34.30 14.55
CA ILE A 18 11.87 -34.92 15.83
C ILE A 18 10.77 -35.92 16.23
N PRO A 19 11.08 -37.22 16.39
CA PRO A 19 10.10 -38.21 16.83
C PRO A 19 9.79 -38.06 18.32
N TRP A 20 8.61 -38.52 18.75
CA TRP A 20 8.12 -38.43 20.14
C TRP A 20 9.17 -38.78 21.21
N LEU A 21 9.92 -39.86 21.01
CA LEU A 21 10.93 -40.36 21.94
C LEU A 21 12.10 -39.39 22.17
N LYS A 22 12.38 -38.51 21.20
CA LYS A 22 13.47 -37.52 21.26
C LYS A 22 12.97 -36.11 21.56
N LEU A 23 11.68 -35.95 21.80
CA LEU A 23 11.07 -34.66 22.11
C LEU A 23 11.57 -34.18 23.49
N PRO A 24 11.85 -32.88 23.69
CA PRO A 24 12.17 -32.32 25.00
C PRO A 24 11.12 -32.66 26.08
N GLU A 25 11.56 -32.87 27.31
CA GLU A 25 10.67 -33.23 28.43
C GLU A 25 9.60 -32.15 28.69
N SER A 26 9.97 -30.88 28.53
CA SER A 26 9.06 -29.74 28.64
C SER A 26 7.87 -29.83 27.67
N GLN A 27 8.15 -30.18 26.41
CA GLN A 27 7.15 -30.32 25.36
C GLN A 27 6.30 -31.58 25.53
N ARG A 28 6.90 -32.68 25.99
CA ARG A 28 6.14 -33.91 26.32
C ARG A 28 5.12 -33.65 27.44
N VAL A 29 5.54 -32.93 28.49
CA VAL A 29 4.65 -32.53 29.59
C VAL A 29 3.52 -31.63 29.08
N ALA A 30 3.80 -30.69 28.19
CA ALA A 30 2.79 -29.80 27.61
C ALA A 30 1.76 -30.53 26.72
N LEU A 31 2.16 -31.63 26.08
CA LEU A 31 1.27 -32.53 25.34
C LEU A 31 0.59 -33.57 26.24
N GLY A 32 0.63 -33.37 27.58
CA GLY A 32 0.03 -34.28 28.56
C GLY A 32 0.70 -35.66 28.59
N ASN A 33 1.98 -35.75 28.21
CA ASN A 33 2.73 -36.99 28.01
C ASN A 33 2.03 -38.01 27.10
N SER A 34 1.17 -37.53 26.19
CA SER A 34 0.39 -38.36 25.28
C SER A 34 0.99 -38.34 23.88
N GLN A 35 1.55 -39.48 23.46
CA GLN A 35 2.01 -39.66 22.09
C GLN A 35 0.87 -39.42 21.08
N LYS A 36 -0.38 -39.80 21.42
CA LYS A 36 -1.54 -39.59 20.54
C LYS A 36 -1.84 -38.11 20.28
N GLU A 37 -1.61 -37.25 21.26
CA GLU A 37 -1.79 -35.81 21.08
C GLU A 37 -0.70 -35.25 20.17
N TYR A 38 0.54 -35.72 20.30
CA TYR A 38 1.62 -35.35 19.38
C TYR A 38 1.34 -35.83 17.95
N ASP A 39 0.88 -37.08 17.78
CA ASP A 39 0.49 -37.63 16.48
C ASP A 39 -0.61 -36.79 15.82
N LYS A 40 -1.60 -36.35 16.61
CA LYS A 40 -2.65 -35.42 16.14
C LYS A 40 -2.06 -34.08 15.69
N ARG A 41 -1.14 -33.49 16.48
CA ARG A 41 -0.46 -32.24 16.10
C ARG A 41 0.39 -32.40 14.84
N ILE A 42 1.09 -33.52 14.68
CA ILE A 42 1.84 -33.84 13.46
C ILE A 42 0.89 -33.84 12.26
N LEU A 43 -0.26 -34.50 12.35
CA LEU A 43 -1.22 -34.58 11.26
C LEU A 43 -1.80 -33.20 10.92
N ASP A 44 -2.27 -32.46 11.93
CA ASP A 44 -2.85 -31.12 11.76
C ASP A 44 -1.82 -30.14 11.16
N PHE A 45 -0.58 -30.16 11.67
CA PHE A 45 0.52 -29.35 11.17
C PHE A 45 0.89 -29.72 9.73
N SER A 46 0.96 -31.02 9.42
CA SER A 46 1.35 -31.51 8.08
C SER A 46 0.30 -31.14 7.03
N ILE A 47 -0.99 -31.24 7.36
CA ILE A 47 -2.09 -30.82 6.49
C ILE A 47 -2.08 -29.30 6.29
N ARG A 48 -1.95 -28.53 7.38
CA ARG A 48 -1.95 -27.06 7.33
C ARG A 48 -0.79 -26.52 6.51
N ASN A 49 0.40 -27.12 6.63
CA ASN A 49 1.62 -26.69 5.95
C ASN A 49 1.88 -27.43 4.62
N GLN A 50 0.92 -28.19 4.11
CA GLN A 50 1.02 -28.94 2.85
C GLN A 50 2.27 -29.84 2.75
N ILE A 51 2.63 -30.53 3.84
CA ILE A 51 3.87 -31.30 3.94
C ILE A 51 3.79 -32.61 3.14
N ARG A 52 4.87 -32.94 2.42
CA ARG A 52 5.02 -34.20 1.65
C ARG A 52 4.99 -35.42 2.58
N TYR A 53 4.24 -36.45 2.20
CA TYR A 53 4.06 -37.67 3.01
C TYR A 53 5.38 -38.45 3.19
N LYS A 54 6.11 -38.66 2.09
CA LYS A 54 7.39 -39.37 2.08
C LYS A 54 8.49 -38.50 2.71
N GLY A 55 9.25 -39.08 3.64
CA GLY A 55 10.39 -38.41 4.29
C GLY A 55 10.04 -37.61 5.55
N ASN A 56 8.76 -37.49 5.90
CA ASN A 56 8.27 -36.74 7.07
C ASN A 56 7.56 -37.63 8.10
N LEU A 57 7.34 -37.08 9.30
CA LEU A 57 6.76 -37.78 10.44
C LEU A 57 5.33 -38.29 10.19
N VAL A 58 4.59 -37.65 9.29
CA VAL A 58 3.19 -38.02 8.97
C VAL A 58 3.03 -39.46 8.50
N LYS A 59 4.06 -40.05 7.87
CA LYS A 59 4.09 -41.46 7.49
C LYS A 59 3.92 -42.42 8.67
N GLN A 60 4.40 -42.04 9.85
CA GLN A 60 4.28 -42.84 11.06
C GLN A 60 2.88 -42.75 11.67
N VAL A 61 2.20 -41.62 11.45
CA VAL A 61 0.89 -41.31 12.02
C VAL A 61 -0.25 -41.83 11.15
N LYS A 62 -0.23 -41.53 9.84
CA LYS A 62 -1.26 -41.94 8.88
C LYS A 62 -0.67 -42.95 7.91
N ARG A 63 -1.20 -44.17 7.85
CA ARG A 63 -0.65 -45.25 7.01
C ARG A 63 -1.06 -45.16 5.54
N ASN A 64 -2.24 -44.60 5.26
CA ASN A 64 -2.74 -44.46 3.91
C ASN A 64 -2.28 -43.11 3.32
N GLU A 65 -1.40 -43.17 2.33
CA GLU A 65 -0.84 -42.01 1.63
C GLU A 65 -1.92 -41.27 0.81
N GLU A 66 -2.80 -42.02 0.12
CA GLU A 66 -3.86 -41.46 -0.72
C GLU A 66 -4.86 -40.65 0.12
N GLU A 67 -5.38 -41.26 1.18
CA GLU A 67 -6.34 -40.62 2.11
C GLU A 67 -5.72 -39.43 2.85
N TYR A 68 -4.39 -39.40 3.04
CA TYR A 68 -3.70 -38.23 3.58
C TYR A 68 -3.77 -37.05 2.60
N TYR A 69 -3.40 -37.26 1.33
CA TYR A 69 -3.42 -36.20 0.33
C TYR A 69 -4.84 -35.74 -0.03
N GLU A 70 -5.83 -36.63 -0.02
CA GLU A 70 -7.24 -36.24 -0.14
C GLU A 70 -7.68 -35.32 1.02
N SER A 71 -7.29 -35.66 2.25
CA SER A 71 -7.59 -34.83 3.44
C SER A 71 -6.90 -33.47 3.33
N LEU A 72 -5.65 -33.45 2.86
CA LEU A 72 -4.86 -32.23 2.62
C LEU A 72 -5.54 -31.34 1.58
N LEU A 73 -5.89 -31.87 0.40
CA LEU A 73 -6.55 -31.09 -0.65
C LEU A 73 -7.92 -30.56 -0.22
N ASN A 74 -8.69 -31.36 0.51
CA ASN A 74 -9.98 -30.92 1.05
C ASN A 74 -9.82 -29.80 2.07
N TYR A 75 -8.79 -29.85 2.93
CA TYR A 75 -8.47 -28.77 3.86
C TYR A 75 -8.04 -27.51 3.10
N SER A 76 -7.08 -27.63 2.17
CA SER A 76 -6.58 -26.53 1.35
C SER A 76 -7.70 -25.83 0.59
N ARG A 77 -8.61 -26.59 -0.04
CA ARG A 77 -9.75 -26.03 -0.76
C ARG A 77 -10.71 -25.27 0.15
N LYS A 78 -11.03 -25.83 1.33
CA LYS A 78 -11.90 -25.15 2.32
C LYS A 78 -11.29 -23.87 2.88
N LYS A 79 -9.95 -23.81 2.96
CA LYS A 79 -9.19 -22.66 3.44
C LYS A 79 -8.74 -21.70 2.33
N LEU A 80 -9.15 -21.95 1.08
CA LEU A 80 -8.83 -21.13 -0.10
C LEU A 80 -7.32 -21.02 -0.37
N MET A 81 -6.57 -22.06 -0.01
CA MET A 81 -5.12 -22.10 -0.16
C MET A 81 -4.73 -22.33 -1.63
N LEU A 82 -3.55 -21.83 -2.01
CA LEU A 82 -2.94 -22.09 -3.32
C LEU A 82 -2.79 -23.61 -3.55
N PHE A 83 -2.92 -24.03 -4.81
CA PHE A 83 -2.67 -25.40 -5.21
C PHE A 83 -1.23 -25.82 -4.84
N PRO A 84 -1.03 -26.99 -4.20
CA PRO A 84 0.29 -27.43 -3.74
C PRO A 84 1.16 -27.93 -4.91
N TYR A 85 1.76 -26.99 -5.66
CA TYR A 85 2.55 -27.32 -6.85
C TYR A 85 3.75 -28.23 -6.57
N HIS A 86 4.36 -28.14 -5.40
CA HIS A 86 5.45 -29.02 -4.96
C HIS A 86 5.00 -30.47 -4.71
N LEU A 87 3.69 -30.74 -4.73
CA LEU A 87 3.09 -32.07 -4.61
C LEU A 87 2.42 -32.52 -5.93
N SER A 88 2.68 -31.84 -7.06
CA SER A 88 2.05 -32.16 -8.35
C SER A 88 2.31 -33.62 -8.78
N ASP A 89 3.48 -34.17 -8.46
CA ASP A 89 3.87 -35.55 -8.72
C ASP A 89 2.98 -36.58 -8.02
N VAL A 90 2.33 -36.22 -6.91
CA VAL A 90 1.41 -37.10 -6.19
C VAL A 90 -0.05 -36.72 -6.45
N VAL A 91 -0.35 -35.42 -6.53
CA VAL A 91 -1.72 -34.92 -6.69
C VAL A 91 -2.23 -35.13 -8.12
N VAL A 92 -1.43 -34.78 -9.13
CA VAL A 92 -1.84 -34.92 -10.54
C VAL A 92 -1.73 -36.37 -11.00
N LYS A 93 -0.64 -37.06 -10.66
CA LYS A 93 -0.40 -38.44 -11.09
C LYS A 93 -1.11 -39.48 -10.22
N GLY A 94 -1.15 -39.29 -8.91
CA GLY A 94 -1.76 -40.23 -7.96
C GLY A 94 -3.26 -40.03 -7.79
N LEU A 95 -3.72 -38.80 -7.55
CA LEU A 95 -5.14 -38.51 -7.29
C LEU A 95 -5.93 -38.06 -8.54
N ARG A 96 -5.26 -37.86 -9.68
CA ARG A 96 -5.86 -37.33 -10.92
C ARG A 96 -6.55 -35.97 -10.73
N VAL A 97 -6.04 -35.14 -9.82
CA VAL A 97 -6.55 -33.78 -9.60
C VAL A 97 -5.61 -32.78 -10.25
N THR A 98 -6.07 -32.11 -11.31
CA THR A 98 -5.30 -31.04 -11.96
C THR A 98 -5.47 -29.71 -11.22
N PRO A 99 -4.53 -28.75 -11.35
CA PRO A 99 -4.70 -27.40 -10.80
C PRO A 99 -6.00 -26.73 -11.28
N PHE A 100 -6.35 -26.92 -12.57
CA PHE A 100 -7.59 -26.42 -13.13
C PHE A 100 -8.82 -26.99 -12.40
N THR A 101 -8.87 -28.31 -12.21
CA THR A 101 -9.96 -28.98 -11.47
C THR A 101 -10.00 -28.56 -10.00
N TYR A 102 -8.86 -28.25 -9.38
CA TYR A 102 -8.81 -27.75 -8.01
C TYR A 102 -9.47 -26.37 -7.90
N TYR A 103 -9.08 -25.41 -8.74
CA TYR A 103 -9.61 -24.05 -8.69
C TYR A 103 -11.06 -23.94 -9.18
N ILE A 104 -11.47 -24.72 -10.18
CA ILE A 104 -12.87 -24.70 -10.64
C ILE A 104 -13.82 -25.16 -9.52
N ASN A 105 -13.40 -26.15 -8.73
CA ASN A 105 -14.18 -26.63 -7.59
C ASN A 105 -14.16 -25.63 -6.44
N MET A 106 -13.02 -24.98 -6.19
CA MET A 106 -12.93 -23.91 -5.19
C MET A 106 -13.87 -22.75 -5.54
N LEU A 107 -13.86 -22.29 -6.80
CA LEU A 107 -14.70 -21.19 -7.23
C LEU A 107 -16.19 -21.55 -7.19
N ALA A 108 -16.55 -22.78 -7.58
CA ALA A 108 -17.90 -23.30 -7.43
C ALA A 108 -18.36 -23.27 -5.95
N ASP A 109 -17.52 -23.75 -5.02
CA ASP A 109 -17.82 -23.75 -3.58
C ASP A 109 -18.04 -22.32 -3.04
N ILE A 110 -17.25 -21.34 -3.51
CA ILE A 110 -17.39 -19.91 -3.12
C ILE A 110 -18.70 -19.32 -3.67
N MET A 111 -19.03 -19.58 -4.93
CA MET A 111 -20.25 -19.11 -5.57
C MET A 111 -21.50 -19.72 -4.93
N GLU A 112 -21.48 -21.02 -4.64
CA GLU A 112 -22.56 -21.73 -3.94
C GLU A 112 -22.76 -21.18 -2.52
N ALA A 113 -21.67 -20.80 -1.84
CA ALA A 113 -21.71 -20.15 -0.53
C ALA A 113 -22.00 -18.63 -0.59
N GLU A 114 -22.21 -18.06 -1.78
CA GLU A 114 -22.41 -16.64 -2.05
C GLU A 114 -21.36 -15.70 -1.45
N LYS A 115 -20.10 -16.15 -1.37
CA LYS A 115 -19.00 -15.34 -0.84
C LYS A 115 -18.47 -14.36 -1.89
N SER A 116 -17.89 -13.25 -1.44
CA SER A 116 -17.19 -12.31 -2.31
C SER A 116 -15.93 -12.95 -2.89
N TYR A 117 -15.58 -12.58 -4.13
CA TYR A 117 -14.29 -12.93 -4.74
C TYR A 117 -13.11 -12.44 -3.88
N ASP A 118 -13.29 -11.31 -3.19
CA ASP A 118 -12.29 -10.70 -2.31
C ASP A 118 -11.93 -11.59 -1.10
N SER A 119 -12.63 -12.71 -0.89
CA SER A 119 -12.26 -13.72 0.12
C SER A 119 -11.10 -14.63 -0.29
N LEU A 120 -10.74 -14.67 -1.57
CA LEU A 120 -9.59 -15.43 -2.06
C LEU A 120 -8.28 -14.72 -1.67
N PRO A 121 -7.29 -15.45 -1.13
CA PRO A 121 -5.89 -14.98 -1.05
C PRO A 121 -5.35 -14.47 -2.39
N ASN A 122 -4.36 -13.57 -2.37
CA ASN A 122 -3.85 -12.88 -3.56
C ASN A 122 -3.22 -13.84 -4.56
N PHE A 123 -2.34 -14.72 -4.07
CA PHE A 123 -1.68 -15.71 -4.93
C PHE A 123 -2.65 -16.77 -5.44
N THR A 124 -3.63 -17.17 -4.63
CA THR A 124 -4.71 -18.08 -5.05
C THR A 124 -5.56 -17.44 -6.14
N ALA A 125 -5.93 -16.17 -5.98
CA ALA A 125 -6.72 -15.44 -6.95
C ALA A 125 -5.94 -15.22 -8.25
N ALA A 126 -4.66 -14.83 -8.17
CA ALA A 126 -3.78 -14.69 -9.33
C ALA A 126 -3.69 -15.99 -10.15
N ASP A 127 -3.51 -17.14 -9.47
CA ASP A 127 -3.45 -18.43 -10.15
C ASP A 127 -4.81 -18.86 -10.70
N GLY A 128 -5.89 -18.53 -9.99
CA GLY A 128 -7.26 -18.70 -10.45
C GLY A 128 -7.55 -17.91 -11.73
N VAL A 129 -7.12 -16.65 -11.82
CA VAL A 129 -7.21 -15.84 -13.05
C VAL A 129 -6.38 -16.45 -14.16
N ARG A 130 -5.14 -16.86 -13.88
CA ARG A 130 -4.22 -17.47 -14.86
C ARG A 130 -4.80 -18.74 -15.50
N LEU A 131 -5.48 -19.58 -14.72
CA LEU A 131 -6.00 -20.87 -15.19
C LEU A 131 -7.46 -20.81 -15.66
N LEU A 132 -8.31 -20.03 -15.00
CA LEU A 132 -9.75 -19.97 -15.28
C LEU A 132 -10.16 -18.76 -16.13
N GLY A 133 -9.35 -17.70 -16.17
CA GLY A 133 -9.71 -16.42 -16.80
C GLY A 133 -10.80 -15.65 -16.05
N ILE A 134 -11.07 -16.00 -14.79
CA ILE A 134 -12.11 -15.36 -13.97
C ILE A 134 -11.47 -14.45 -12.93
N GLY A 135 -11.41 -13.16 -13.26
CA GLY A 135 -11.10 -12.10 -12.30
C GLY A 135 -12.33 -11.65 -11.51
N ARG A 136 -12.14 -10.65 -10.66
CA ARG A 136 -13.17 -10.08 -9.78
C ARG A 136 -14.44 -9.66 -10.54
N ASN A 137 -14.28 -8.93 -11.64
CA ASN A 137 -15.41 -8.43 -12.43
C ASN A 137 -16.16 -9.59 -13.12
N GLN A 138 -15.41 -10.52 -13.73
CA GLN A 138 -16.01 -11.71 -14.34
C GLN A 138 -16.76 -12.56 -13.29
N TYR A 139 -16.23 -12.69 -12.08
CA TYR A 139 -16.91 -13.37 -10.99
C TYR A 139 -18.22 -12.69 -10.60
N ILE A 140 -18.23 -11.35 -10.46
CA ILE A 140 -19.43 -10.59 -10.15
C ILE A 140 -20.50 -10.81 -11.22
N ASP A 141 -20.12 -10.81 -12.49
CA ASP A 141 -21.02 -11.07 -13.61
C ASP A 141 -21.59 -12.49 -13.57
N LEU A 142 -20.74 -13.49 -13.37
CA LEU A 142 -21.16 -14.90 -13.22
C LEU A 142 -22.09 -15.09 -12.02
N MET A 143 -21.81 -14.40 -10.91
CA MET A 143 -22.63 -14.44 -9.70
C MET A 143 -24.02 -13.83 -9.96
N ASN A 144 -24.08 -12.70 -10.67
CA ASN A 144 -25.32 -12.06 -11.07
C ASN A 144 -26.14 -12.94 -12.05
N GLN A 145 -25.47 -13.62 -12.98
CA GLN A 145 -26.10 -14.60 -13.86
C GLN A 145 -26.65 -15.80 -13.08
N SER A 146 -25.90 -16.31 -12.09
CA SER A 146 -26.37 -17.41 -11.23
C SER A 146 -27.62 -17.03 -10.42
N ARG A 147 -27.67 -15.81 -9.86
CA ARG A 147 -28.80 -15.28 -9.08
C ARG A 147 -30.03 -15.03 -9.94
N SER A 148 -29.86 -14.43 -11.11
CA SER A 148 -30.96 -14.15 -12.04
C SER A 148 -31.61 -15.41 -12.61
N SER A 149 -30.88 -16.54 -12.65
CA SER A 149 -31.42 -17.84 -13.05
C SER A 149 -32.38 -18.48 -12.03
N ARG A 150 -32.40 -18.00 -10.77
CA ARG A 150 -33.26 -18.52 -9.67
C ARG A 150 -34.67 -17.92 -9.63
N ARG A 151 -35.31 -17.70 -10.79
CA ARG A 151 -36.72 -17.25 -10.83
C ARG A 151 -37.69 -18.44 -10.73
N LEU A 152 -38.81 -18.22 -10.02
CA LEU A 152 -39.77 -19.19 -9.44
C LEU A 152 -40.29 -20.38 -10.30
N PHE A 153 -39.92 -20.51 -11.57
CA PHE A 153 -40.40 -21.60 -12.44
C PHE A 153 -39.33 -22.17 -13.39
N ARG A 154 -38.03 -21.88 -13.19
CA ARG A 154 -36.93 -22.53 -13.93
C ARG A 154 -36.06 -23.37 -12.99
N ARG A 155 -35.70 -24.57 -13.46
CA ARG A 155 -34.78 -25.49 -12.78
C ARG A 155 -33.47 -24.73 -12.51
N ASN A 156 -33.00 -24.72 -11.26
CA ASN A 156 -31.73 -24.09 -10.89
C ASN A 156 -30.63 -24.60 -11.82
N LYS A 157 -29.97 -23.70 -12.57
CA LYS A 157 -28.77 -24.06 -13.31
C LYS A 157 -27.68 -24.38 -12.30
N ASN A 158 -26.99 -25.49 -12.48
CA ASN A 158 -25.85 -25.84 -11.65
C ASN A 158 -24.76 -24.77 -11.87
N VAL A 159 -24.16 -24.24 -10.79
CA VAL A 159 -23.11 -23.21 -10.89
C VAL A 159 -21.96 -23.67 -11.79
N ARG A 160 -21.67 -24.97 -11.78
CA ARG A 160 -20.66 -25.59 -12.66
C ARG A 160 -20.92 -25.42 -14.16
N GLU A 161 -22.17 -25.23 -14.59
CA GLU A 161 -22.50 -24.99 -16.00
C GLU A 161 -22.11 -23.59 -16.47
N LEU A 162 -21.93 -22.64 -15.54
CA LEU A 162 -21.50 -21.27 -15.84
C LEU A 162 -19.97 -21.14 -15.86
N LEU A 163 -19.27 -22.14 -15.34
CA LEU A 163 -17.83 -22.13 -15.19
C LEU A 163 -17.13 -22.74 -16.42
N PRO A 164 -15.89 -22.31 -16.73
CA PRO A 164 -15.09 -22.86 -17.82
C PRO A 164 -14.90 -24.38 -17.71
N ILE A 165 -14.95 -25.06 -18.85
CA ILE A 165 -14.74 -26.52 -18.95
C ILE A 165 -13.26 -26.85 -19.20
N HIS A 166 -12.55 -25.94 -19.85
CA HIS A 166 -11.13 -26.07 -20.18
C HIS A 166 -10.33 -24.90 -19.62
N PRO A 167 -9.05 -25.10 -19.26
CA PRO A 167 -8.18 -24.02 -18.84
C PRO A 167 -7.99 -22.99 -19.96
N VAL A 168 -7.80 -21.73 -19.57
CA VAL A 168 -7.44 -20.65 -20.48
C VAL A 168 -6.00 -20.83 -20.94
N ASN A 169 -5.70 -20.42 -22.18
CA ASN A 169 -4.33 -20.40 -22.68
C ASN A 169 -3.51 -19.39 -21.87
N PHE A 170 -2.57 -19.89 -21.07
CA PHE A 170 -1.60 -19.07 -20.35
C PHE A 170 -0.20 -19.18 -20.98
N HIS A 171 0.68 -18.26 -20.58
CA HIS A 171 2.05 -18.22 -21.04
C HIS A 171 2.87 -19.38 -20.45
N ILE A 172 3.49 -20.17 -21.33
CA ILE A 172 4.36 -21.29 -20.96
C ILE A 172 5.77 -20.90 -21.39
N GLU A 173 6.73 -21.03 -20.49
CA GLU A 173 8.13 -20.75 -20.79
C GLU A 173 8.84 -21.99 -21.37
N PRO A 174 9.80 -21.81 -22.30
CA PRO A 174 10.47 -22.94 -22.97
C PRO A 174 11.36 -23.76 -22.02
N TRP A 175 11.78 -23.21 -20.89
CA TRP A 175 12.63 -23.91 -19.91
C TRP A 175 11.85 -24.71 -18.87
N PHE A 176 10.51 -24.66 -18.88
CA PHE A 176 9.69 -25.52 -18.03
C PHE A 176 9.84 -26.99 -18.40
N LEU A 177 9.56 -27.88 -17.46
CA LEU A 177 9.58 -29.33 -17.66
C LEU A 177 8.15 -29.87 -17.79
N ILE A 178 7.92 -30.65 -18.84
CA ILE A 178 6.71 -31.43 -19.04
C ILE A 178 6.84 -32.73 -18.25
N CYS A 179 5.87 -33.01 -17.38
CA CYS A 179 5.80 -34.24 -16.60
C CYS A 179 4.52 -35.01 -16.93
N ASP A 180 4.57 -36.34 -16.83
CA ASP A 180 3.42 -37.21 -17.08
C ASP A 180 2.40 -37.16 -15.92
N GLY A 181 1.14 -36.91 -16.25
CA GLY A 181 0.03 -36.97 -15.31
C GLY A 181 -0.49 -38.39 -15.11
N CYS A 182 -1.75 -38.52 -14.69
CA CYS A 182 -2.43 -39.81 -14.60
C CYS A 182 -3.03 -40.19 -15.97
N ILE A 183 -2.32 -41.01 -16.75
CA ILE A 183 -2.74 -41.43 -18.09
C ILE A 183 -3.39 -42.81 -18.01
N VAL A 184 -4.66 -42.93 -18.42
CA VAL A 184 -5.37 -44.22 -18.51
C VAL A 184 -5.57 -44.67 -19.95
N GLU A 185 -5.91 -45.95 -20.16
CA GLU A 185 -6.07 -46.52 -21.51
C GLU A 185 -7.05 -45.76 -22.40
N ASN A 186 -8.12 -45.21 -21.82
CA ASN A 186 -9.11 -44.43 -22.55
C ASN A 186 -8.52 -43.12 -23.10
N ASP A 187 -7.57 -42.51 -22.40
CA ASP A 187 -6.95 -41.27 -22.81
C ASP A 187 -6.06 -41.50 -24.05
N ILE A 188 -5.34 -42.62 -24.08
CA ILE A 188 -4.46 -43.02 -25.19
C ILE A 188 -5.24 -43.20 -26.50
N ARG A 189 -6.50 -43.63 -26.43
CA ARG A 189 -7.35 -43.85 -27.62
C ARG A 189 -7.74 -42.56 -28.35
N VAL A 190 -7.73 -41.43 -27.65
CA VAL A 190 -8.16 -40.12 -28.17
C VAL A 190 -6.96 -39.27 -28.61
N LEU A 191 -5.73 -39.77 -28.42
CA LEU A 191 -4.51 -39.08 -28.82
C LEU A 191 -4.25 -39.18 -30.32
N THR A 192 -3.75 -38.09 -30.89
CA THR A 192 -3.15 -38.10 -32.23
C THR A 192 -1.81 -38.87 -32.19
N PRO A 193 -1.31 -39.37 -33.34
CA PRO A 193 -0.03 -40.10 -33.38
C PRO A 193 1.15 -39.29 -32.83
N ILE A 194 1.17 -37.98 -33.05
CA ILE A 194 2.23 -37.06 -32.61
C ILE A 194 2.15 -36.83 -31.10
N GLU A 195 0.94 -36.65 -30.55
CA GLU A 195 0.73 -36.56 -29.10
C GLU A 195 1.15 -37.84 -28.39
N LYS A 196 0.83 -38.99 -28.99
CA LYS A 196 1.21 -40.29 -28.45
C LYS A 196 2.73 -40.45 -28.39
N GLU A 197 3.46 -40.02 -29.41
CA GLU A 197 4.94 -40.08 -29.41
C GLU A 197 5.55 -39.29 -28.25
N VAL A 198 5.00 -38.12 -27.93
CA VAL A 198 5.47 -37.32 -26.79
C VAL A 198 5.14 -37.99 -25.46
N ILE A 199 3.94 -38.55 -25.32
CA ILE A 199 3.54 -39.30 -24.13
C ILE A 199 4.41 -40.54 -23.94
N ASP A 200 4.66 -41.32 -24.99
CA ASP A 200 5.53 -42.50 -24.94
C ASP A 200 6.95 -42.10 -24.51
N LYS A 201 7.50 -41.00 -25.05
CA LYS A 201 8.80 -40.45 -24.60
C LYS A 201 8.79 -40.04 -23.12
N LEU A 202 7.73 -39.40 -22.63
CA LEU A 202 7.61 -39.01 -21.21
C LEU A 202 7.58 -40.23 -20.28
N LEU A 203 6.88 -41.29 -20.69
CA LEU A 203 6.78 -42.53 -19.92
C LEU A 203 8.10 -43.31 -19.91
N ASP A 204 8.84 -43.29 -21.03
CA ASP A 204 10.10 -44.03 -21.18
C ASP A 204 11.31 -43.30 -20.57
N THR A 205 11.40 -41.98 -20.78
CA THR A 205 12.60 -41.18 -20.46
C THR A 205 12.43 -40.22 -19.29
N GLY A 206 11.19 -39.98 -18.85
CA GLY A 206 10.87 -39.02 -17.79
C GLY A 206 10.63 -37.60 -18.31
N PRO A 207 10.79 -36.56 -17.45
CA PRO A 207 10.45 -35.19 -17.80
C PRO A 207 11.24 -34.61 -18.98
N ILE A 208 10.56 -33.84 -19.84
CA ILE A 208 11.13 -33.25 -21.06
C ILE A 208 11.04 -31.73 -21.02
N ILE A 209 12.03 -31.01 -21.54
CA ILE A 209 12.02 -29.55 -21.63
C ILE A 209 10.98 -29.08 -22.65
N CYS A 210 10.06 -28.19 -22.24
CA CYS A 210 8.98 -27.64 -23.08
C CYS A 210 9.47 -27.10 -24.43
N GLY A 211 10.58 -26.37 -24.42
CA GLY A 211 11.17 -25.74 -25.59
C GLY A 211 11.62 -26.70 -26.69
N THR A 212 11.76 -27.99 -26.40
CA THR A 212 12.14 -29.02 -27.38
C THR A 212 10.94 -29.60 -28.15
N VAL A 213 9.73 -29.32 -27.67
CA VAL A 213 8.47 -29.85 -28.21
C VAL A 213 7.68 -28.70 -28.85
N ASP A 214 6.81 -29.01 -29.80
CA ASP A 214 5.91 -28.01 -30.39
C ASP A 214 4.97 -27.38 -29.33
N LYS A 215 4.96 -26.05 -29.23
CA LYS A 215 4.16 -25.26 -28.30
C LYS A 215 2.67 -25.62 -28.32
N ASP A 216 2.07 -25.84 -29.50
CA ASP A 216 0.64 -26.15 -29.59
C ASP A 216 0.33 -27.60 -29.18
N LEU A 217 1.29 -28.51 -29.40
CA LEU A 217 1.21 -29.89 -28.92
C LEU A 217 1.26 -29.94 -27.38
N VAL A 218 2.18 -29.17 -26.77
CA VAL A 218 2.29 -29.04 -25.31
C VAL A 218 0.98 -28.52 -24.71
N ARG A 219 0.38 -27.49 -25.33
CA ARG A 219 -0.92 -26.96 -24.92
C ARG A 219 -2.05 -27.99 -25.05
N SER A 220 -2.10 -28.73 -26.15
CA SER A 220 -3.12 -29.77 -26.36
C SER A 220 -3.06 -30.84 -25.27
N LEU A 221 -1.87 -31.35 -24.97
CA LEU A 221 -1.66 -32.35 -23.91
C LEU A 221 -2.05 -31.82 -22.52
N TYR A 222 -1.73 -30.56 -22.22
CA TYR A 222 -2.10 -29.92 -20.97
C TYR A 222 -3.62 -29.73 -20.85
N ASN A 223 -4.29 -29.26 -21.91
CA ASN A 223 -5.74 -29.05 -21.92
C ASN A 223 -6.53 -30.36 -21.77
N LYS A 224 -5.95 -31.49 -22.22
CA LYS A 224 -6.47 -32.84 -21.99
C LYS A 224 -6.19 -33.37 -20.57
N GLY A 225 -5.41 -32.65 -19.76
CA GLY A 225 -5.06 -33.04 -18.39
C GLY A 225 -4.07 -34.20 -18.30
N LEU A 226 -3.34 -34.48 -19.37
CA LEU A 226 -2.43 -35.64 -19.46
C LEU A 226 -1.01 -35.32 -19.00
N VAL A 227 -0.65 -34.04 -18.96
CA VAL A 227 0.65 -33.55 -18.51
C VAL A 227 0.48 -32.39 -17.54
N TYR A 228 1.49 -32.17 -16.71
CA TYR A 228 1.63 -30.97 -15.89
C TYR A 228 3.03 -30.40 -16.03
N PHE A 229 3.21 -29.16 -15.57
CA PHE A 229 4.48 -28.45 -15.68
C PHE A 229 5.19 -28.38 -14.33
N GLU A 230 6.47 -28.73 -14.32
CA GLU A 230 7.39 -28.42 -13.24
C GLU A 230 8.28 -27.23 -13.65
N VAL A 231 8.53 -26.33 -12.70
CA VAL A 231 9.34 -25.12 -12.89
C VAL A 231 10.63 -25.33 -12.11
N PRO A 232 11.72 -25.77 -12.76
CA PRO A 232 12.92 -26.21 -12.05
C PRO A 232 13.73 -25.04 -11.50
N ILE A 233 13.80 -24.95 -10.17
CA ILE A 233 14.65 -24.01 -9.43
C ILE A 233 15.72 -24.78 -8.66
N THR A 234 16.97 -24.33 -8.79
CA THR A 234 18.16 -24.84 -8.13
C THR A 234 18.67 -23.84 -7.11
N ASN A 235 19.50 -24.29 -6.17
CA ASN A 235 20.06 -23.44 -5.10
C ASN A 235 20.98 -22.32 -5.63
N VAL A 236 21.51 -22.44 -6.84
CA VAL A 236 22.44 -21.48 -7.45
C VAL A 236 21.76 -20.53 -8.44
N ASP A 237 20.45 -20.66 -8.62
CA ASP A 237 19.72 -19.83 -9.56
C ASP A 237 19.55 -18.41 -9.01
N TYR A 238 19.75 -17.42 -9.88
CA TYR A 238 19.44 -16.01 -9.64
C TYR A 238 18.06 -15.68 -10.21
N VAL A 239 17.22 -15.05 -9.41
CA VAL A 239 15.84 -14.71 -9.76
C VAL A 239 15.54 -13.28 -9.35
N TYR A 240 14.82 -12.56 -10.21
CA TYR A 240 14.43 -11.17 -9.96
C TYR A 240 12.94 -10.97 -10.26
N VAL A 241 12.37 -9.90 -9.68
CA VAL A 241 10.96 -9.54 -9.85
C VAL A 241 10.87 -8.39 -10.86
N PRO A 242 10.31 -8.61 -12.06
CA PRO A 242 10.00 -7.51 -12.97
C PRO A 242 8.79 -6.71 -12.46
N THR A 243 8.47 -5.61 -13.15
CA THR A 243 7.22 -4.86 -12.93
C THR A 243 6.02 -5.79 -13.04
N LEU A 244 5.17 -5.79 -12.01
CA LEU A 244 3.97 -6.60 -11.99
C LEU A 244 2.93 -6.03 -12.94
N ASP A 245 2.38 -6.89 -13.80
CA ASP A 245 1.24 -6.60 -14.64
C ASP A 245 0.06 -7.50 -14.26
N GLY A 246 -1.15 -6.92 -14.19
CA GLY A 246 -2.37 -7.65 -13.87
C GLY A 246 -2.44 -8.30 -12.47
N PHE A 247 -1.67 -7.81 -11.48
CA PHE A 247 -1.67 -8.38 -10.13
C PHE A 247 -3.05 -8.27 -9.45
N VAL A 248 -3.47 -9.35 -8.80
CA VAL A 248 -4.77 -9.41 -8.11
C VAL A 248 -4.56 -9.06 -6.64
N MET A 249 -5.10 -7.91 -6.23
CA MET A 249 -5.04 -7.40 -4.85
C MET A 249 -6.38 -7.59 -4.14
N ASN A 250 -6.50 -8.69 -3.40
CA ASN A 250 -7.56 -8.92 -2.43
C ASN A 250 -7.03 -8.53 -1.02
N ARG A 251 -7.87 -7.87 -0.22
CA ARG A 251 -7.46 -7.28 1.08
C ARG A 251 -7.35 -8.29 2.23
N VAL A 252 -7.13 -9.57 1.92
CA VAL A 252 -7.15 -10.65 2.92
C VAL A 252 -5.75 -11.22 3.05
N GLN A 253 -5.19 -11.11 4.26
CA GLN A 253 -3.99 -11.87 4.61
C GLN A 253 -4.41 -13.33 4.81
N GLY A 254 -3.84 -14.23 4.01
CA GLY A 254 -4.18 -15.64 4.00
C GLY A 254 -3.35 -16.49 4.96
N ASP A 255 -3.06 -17.70 4.50
CA ASP A 255 -2.47 -18.78 5.28
C ASP A 255 -0.95 -18.62 5.48
N PHE A 256 -0.33 -19.66 6.06
CA PHE A 256 1.12 -19.71 6.27
C PHE A 256 1.91 -19.52 4.96
N LEU A 257 1.38 -20.01 3.84
CA LEU A 257 2.06 -20.01 2.55
C LEU A 257 2.04 -18.61 1.95
N GLU A 258 0.90 -17.90 2.00
CA GLU A 258 0.84 -16.52 1.56
C GLU A 258 1.78 -15.62 2.38
N THR A 259 1.84 -15.83 3.70
CA THR A 259 2.80 -15.12 4.56
C THR A 259 4.25 -15.41 4.14
N LEU A 260 4.59 -16.68 3.89
CA LEU A 260 5.92 -17.07 3.40
C LEU A 260 6.23 -16.47 2.02
N LEU A 261 5.25 -16.46 1.10
CA LEU A 261 5.40 -15.87 -0.22
C LEU A 261 5.72 -14.38 -0.08
N TYR A 262 4.98 -13.61 0.71
CA TYR A 262 5.30 -12.19 0.94
C TYR A 262 6.69 -11.98 1.56
N LYS A 263 7.12 -12.83 2.51
CA LYS A 263 8.49 -12.79 3.04
C LYS A 263 9.52 -12.95 1.92
N ILE A 264 9.35 -13.96 1.07
CA ILE A 264 10.27 -14.22 -0.05
C ILE A 264 10.21 -13.09 -1.08
N PHE A 265 9.02 -12.55 -1.35
CA PHE A 265 8.80 -11.50 -2.35
C PHE A 265 9.61 -10.24 -2.03
N VAL A 266 9.62 -9.81 -0.76
CA VAL A 266 10.39 -8.65 -0.28
C VAL A 266 11.90 -8.92 -0.31
N THR A 267 12.33 -10.18 -0.12
CA THR A 267 13.76 -10.55 -0.12
C THR A 267 14.35 -10.90 -1.47
N LEU A 268 13.52 -11.09 -2.50
CA LEU A 268 14.00 -11.43 -3.84
C LEU A 268 14.88 -10.30 -4.38
N ASP A 269 16.04 -10.69 -4.89
CA ASP A 269 17.08 -9.80 -5.38
C ASP A 269 17.80 -10.49 -6.53
N GLY A 270 17.96 -9.79 -7.67
CA GLY A 270 18.65 -10.31 -8.85
C GLY A 270 20.13 -10.63 -8.65
N GLN A 271 20.72 -10.25 -7.52
CA GLN A 271 22.11 -10.55 -7.10
C GLN A 271 22.22 -11.66 -6.06
N MET A 272 21.12 -12.20 -5.53
CA MET A 272 21.14 -13.28 -4.55
C MET A 272 20.73 -14.61 -5.19
N THR A 273 21.40 -15.69 -4.79
CA THR A 273 20.96 -17.04 -5.18
C THR A 273 19.76 -17.48 -4.35
N ALA A 274 19.00 -18.47 -4.84
CA ALA A 274 17.91 -19.07 -4.05
C ALA A 274 18.38 -19.58 -2.67
N LYS A 275 19.62 -20.08 -2.57
CA LYS A 275 20.23 -20.49 -1.30
C LYS A 275 20.52 -19.29 -0.38
N ASP A 276 21.04 -18.20 -0.94
CA ASP A 276 21.30 -16.98 -0.18
C ASP A 276 20.03 -16.42 0.47
N ILE A 277 18.90 -16.52 -0.24
CA ILE A 277 17.59 -16.09 0.27
C ILE A 277 17.14 -16.98 1.43
N ALA A 278 17.31 -18.30 1.33
CA ALA A 278 16.98 -19.25 2.40
C ALA A 278 17.81 -18.99 3.68
N GLU A 279 19.11 -18.74 3.54
CA GLU A 279 20.00 -18.39 4.65
C GLU A 279 19.60 -17.05 5.31
N VAL A 280 19.20 -16.06 4.51
CA VAL A 280 18.78 -14.75 5.00
C VAL A 280 17.42 -14.82 5.72
N LEU A 281 16.50 -15.64 5.23
CA LEU A 281 15.20 -15.85 5.86
C LEU A 281 15.21 -16.85 7.01
N ASP A 282 16.30 -17.61 7.19
CA ASP A 282 16.38 -18.75 8.12
C ASP A 282 15.22 -19.75 7.89
N THR A 283 15.00 -20.06 6.61
CA THR A 283 13.93 -20.93 6.13
C THR A 283 14.54 -22.07 5.32
N ASP A 284 13.88 -23.23 5.27
CA ASP A 284 14.35 -24.39 4.51
C ASP A 284 14.50 -24.09 3.01
N ASP A 285 15.65 -24.50 2.44
CA ASP A 285 16.00 -24.32 1.02
C ASP A 285 14.90 -24.87 0.10
N GLU A 286 14.29 -26.01 0.46
CA GLU A 286 13.23 -26.63 -0.33
C GLU A 286 11.98 -25.73 -0.41
N LEU A 287 11.58 -25.11 0.70
CA LEU A 287 10.43 -24.21 0.75
C LEU A 287 10.67 -22.94 -0.07
N VAL A 288 11.88 -22.37 0.02
CA VAL A 288 12.24 -21.18 -0.76
C VAL A 288 12.25 -21.47 -2.25
N ARG A 289 12.85 -22.59 -2.69
CA ARG A 289 12.82 -22.99 -4.10
C ARG A 289 11.41 -23.26 -4.61
N ASN A 290 10.56 -23.88 -3.80
CA ASN A 290 9.16 -24.12 -4.15
C ASN A 290 8.38 -22.82 -4.32
N ALA A 291 8.58 -21.85 -3.43
CA ALA A 291 7.98 -20.52 -3.54
C ALA A 291 8.48 -19.74 -4.77
N ILE A 292 9.79 -19.78 -5.05
CA ILE A 292 10.36 -19.16 -6.26
C ILE A 292 9.79 -19.83 -7.53
N SER A 293 9.65 -21.15 -7.53
CA SER A 293 8.99 -21.90 -8.61
C SER A 293 7.54 -21.45 -8.83
N VAL A 294 6.79 -21.19 -7.75
CA VAL A 294 5.45 -20.60 -7.83
C VAL A 294 5.50 -19.18 -8.42
N PHE A 295 6.41 -18.31 -8.00
CA PHE A 295 6.53 -16.97 -8.58
C PHE A 295 6.83 -16.98 -10.08
N CYS A 296 7.77 -17.82 -10.51
CA CYS A 296 8.06 -18.00 -11.94
C CYS A 296 6.85 -18.56 -12.71
N ARG A 297 6.09 -19.48 -12.11
CA ARG A 297 4.86 -20.01 -12.71
C ARG A 297 3.76 -18.96 -12.87
N LEU A 298 3.60 -18.08 -11.87
CA LEU A 298 2.61 -17.01 -11.89
C LEU A 298 3.03 -15.82 -12.76
N GLY A 299 4.29 -15.78 -13.21
CA GLY A 299 4.85 -14.69 -14.00
C GLY A 299 5.34 -13.51 -13.16
N PHE A 300 5.39 -13.65 -11.83
CA PHE A 300 5.85 -12.61 -10.90
C PHE A 300 7.37 -12.53 -10.77
N ALA A 301 8.09 -13.58 -11.16
CA ALA A 301 9.54 -13.59 -11.09
C ALA A 301 10.16 -14.24 -12.34
N LYS A 302 11.34 -13.76 -12.75
CA LYS A 302 12.07 -14.28 -13.91
C LYS A 302 13.41 -14.84 -13.47
N LYS A 303 13.73 -16.01 -14.01
CA LYS A 303 15.03 -16.66 -13.83
C LYS A 303 16.05 -15.97 -14.74
N ARG A 304 17.17 -15.51 -14.18
CA ARG A 304 18.18 -14.73 -14.91
C ARG A 304 18.91 -15.55 -15.98
N GLN A 305 19.19 -16.82 -15.67
CA GLN A 305 19.75 -17.79 -16.61
C GLN A 305 18.88 -19.03 -16.59
N THR A 306 18.21 -19.30 -17.70
CA THR A 306 17.25 -20.39 -17.87
C THR A 306 17.92 -21.72 -18.22
N GLY A 307 19.15 -21.68 -18.75
CA GLY A 307 19.91 -22.86 -19.18
C GLY A 307 19.53 -23.38 -20.57
N VAL A 308 18.53 -22.76 -21.21
CA VAL A 308 18.09 -23.08 -22.57
C VAL A 308 18.60 -22.10 -23.62
N GLU A 309 19.37 -21.08 -23.22
CA GLU A 309 19.88 -20.04 -24.14
C GLU A 309 20.80 -20.63 -25.23
N ALA A 310 21.54 -21.69 -24.89
CA ALA A 310 22.44 -22.38 -25.81
C ALA A 310 21.79 -23.59 -26.53
N MET A 311 20.52 -23.87 -26.27
CA MET A 311 19.80 -25.00 -26.86
C MET A 311 19.03 -24.59 -28.13
N PRO A 312 19.01 -25.43 -29.18
CA PRO A 312 18.13 -25.23 -30.32
C PRO A 312 16.68 -25.52 -29.90
N LEU A 313 15.87 -24.48 -29.74
CA LEU A 313 14.45 -24.63 -29.43
C LEU A 313 13.67 -25.08 -30.68
N HIS A 314 12.49 -25.65 -30.48
CA HIS A 314 11.57 -25.93 -31.57
C HIS A 314 11.13 -24.62 -32.25
N ALA A 315 10.93 -24.63 -33.57
CA ALA A 315 10.68 -23.43 -34.37
C ALA A 315 9.49 -22.58 -33.88
N THR A 316 8.48 -23.23 -33.28
CA THR A 316 7.28 -22.56 -32.73
C THR A 316 7.56 -21.69 -31.50
N TRP A 317 8.77 -21.72 -30.95
CA TRP A 317 9.22 -20.86 -29.85
C TRP A 317 9.93 -19.58 -30.31
N TYR A 318 10.45 -19.53 -31.55
CA TYR A 318 11.23 -18.39 -32.07
C TYR A 318 10.38 -17.26 -32.71
N GLY A 319 9.06 -17.24 -32.50
CA GLY A 319 8.12 -16.39 -33.25
C GLY A 319 7.14 -15.54 -32.44
N THR A 320 7.34 -15.37 -31.13
CA THR A 320 6.49 -14.47 -30.32
C THR A 320 7.35 -13.42 -29.63
N SER A 321 7.45 -12.23 -30.23
CA SER A 321 7.72 -11.01 -29.47
C SER A 321 6.61 -10.83 -28.42
N PRO A 322 6.92 -10.42 -27.19
CA PRO A 322 5.91 -10.07 -26.21
C PRO A 322 5.43 -8.66 -26.52
N ASP A 323 4.44 -8.53 -27.40
CA ASP A 323 3.48 -7.42 -27.40
C ASP A 323 2.37 -7.72 -28.41
N ASN A 324 1.12 -7.59 -27.95
CA ASN A 324 -0.14 -7.81 -28.66
C ASN A 324 -0.54 -9.27 -28.97
N SER A 325 -1.15 -9.95 -27.99
CA SER A 325 -2.34 -10.76 -28.26
C SER A 325 -3.18 -10.98 -27.00
N ILE A 326 -4.05 -10.02 -26.69
CA ILE A 326 -5.31 -10.29 -25.97
C ILE A 326 -6.41 -10.31 -27.04
N ASN A 327 -7.24 -11.37 -27.01
CA ASN A 327 -8.41 -11.70 -27.85
C ASN A 327 -8.17 -12.53 -29.13
N PRO A 328 -8.53 -13.83 -29.12
CA PRO A 328 -8.95 -14.53 -30.32
C PRO A 328 -10.49 -14.47 -30.44
N SER A 329 -11.00 -13.58 -31.29
CA SER A 329 -12.34 -13.72 -31.87
C SER A 329 -12.27 -14.76 -32.99
N PRO A 330 -13.24 -15.68 -33.15
CA PRO A 330 -13.16 -16.72 -34.17
C PRO A 330 -13.44 -16.13 -35.57
N ASN A 331 -12.50 -16.34 -36.49
CA ASN A 331 -12.70 -16.10 -37.92
C ASN A 331 -13.73 -17.10 -38.50
N ILE A 332 -14.83 -16.60 -39.06
CA ILE A 332 -15.62 -17.31 -40.06
C ILE A 332 -15.34 -16.66 -41.41
N SER A 333 -14.69 -17.40 -42.30
CA SER A 333 -14.54 -17.03 -43.70
C SER A 333 -15.74 -17.53 -44.53
N SER A 334 -16.16 -16.67 -45.47
CA SER A 334 -17.01 -16.91 -46.66
C SER A 334 -18.53 -16.76 -46.51
N LEU A 335 -19.07 -15.66 -47.08
CA LEU A 335 -19.82 -15.66 -48.35
C LEU A 335 -20.38 -14.25 -48.63
N LYS A 336 -20.22 -13.80 -49.88
CA LYS A 336 -20.82 -12.60 -50.45
C LYS A 336 -22.31 -12.87 -50.71
N ASP A 337 -23.20 -11.93 -50.34
CA ASP A 337 -24.15 -11.24 -51.23
C ASP A 337 -25.32 -10.59 -50.47
N HIS A 338 -25.50 -9.30 -50.79
CA HIS A 338 -26.73 -8.50 -50.91
C HIS A 338 -27.85 -8.42 -49.83
N HIS A 339 -28.20 -7.13 -49.60
CA HIS A 339 -29.50 -6.53 -49.25
C HIS A 339 -29.88 -6.19 -47.79
N HIS A 340 -29.98 -4.87 -47.57
CA HIS A 340 -30.96 -4.08 -46.81
C HIS A 340 -31.55 -4.55 -45.47
N SER A 341 -31.33 -3.67 -44.48
CA SER A 341 -32.30 -3.08 -43.53
C SER A 341 -32.03 -3.32 -42.03
N SER A 342 -31.81 -2.20 -41.35
CA SER A 342 -32.25 -1.82 -39.99
C SER A 342 -32.39 -2.91 -38.92
N HIS A 343 -31.53 -2.85 -37.90
CA HIS A 343 -31.96 -2.59 -36.51
C HIS A 343 -30.74 -2.29 -35.62
N ALA A 344 -30.91 -1.27 -34.78
CA ALA A 344 -29.89 -0.65 -33.92
C ALA A 344 -29.28 -1.60 -32.87
N ALA A 345 -27.95 -1.57 -32.75
CA ALA A 345 -27.21 -2.08 -31.61
C ALA A 345 -26.46 -0.91 -30.95
N ALA A 346 -26.84 -0.61 -29.71
CA ALA A 346 -26.21 0.40 -28.88
C ALA A 346 -24.82 -0.09 -28.44
N THR A 347 -23.78 0.61 -28.89
CA THR A 347 -22.43 0.55 -28.34
C THR A 347 -22.40 1.38 -27.06
N SER A 348 -22.45 0.72 -25.90
CA SER A 348 -22.23 1.38 -24.62
C SER A 348 -20.72 1.41 -24.33
N ASN A 349 -20.17 2.61 -24.43
CA ASN A 349 -18.82 2.94 -24.03
C ASN A 349 -18.69 2.81 -22.50
N THR A 350 -17.78 1.96 -22.06
CA THR A 350 -17.38 1.84 -20.65
C THR A 350 -16.24 2.81 -20.35
N VAL A 351 -16.59 4.05 -20.06
CA VAL A 351 -15.70 5.03 -19.42
C VAL A 351 -16.54 5.83 -18.45
N ASP A 352 -16.94 5.20 -17.34
CA ASP A 352 -17.42 5.89 -16.14
C ASP A 352 -17.82 4.87 -15.06
N LEU A 353 -16.94 4.64 -14.08
CA LEU A 353 -17.29 4.38 -12.67
C LEU A 353 -16.00 4.10 -11.87
N SER A 354 -15.26 5.14 -11.51
CA SER A 354 -14.19 5.03 -10.49
C SER A 354 -14.13 6.21 -9.54
N SER A 355 -15.14 7.08 -9.54
CA SER A 355 -15.22 8.26 -8.66
C SER A 355 -16.19 8.11 -7.48
N SER A 356 -16.62 6.89 -7.13
CA SER A 356 -17.60 6.70 -6.05
C SER A 356 -17.20 5.63 -5.06
N LEU A 357 -16.17 5.89 -4.24
CA LEU A 357 -15.85 5.12 -3.03
C LEU A 357 -15.22 6.00 -1.92
N VAL A 358 -15.78 7.18 -1.67
CA VAL A 358 -15.58 7.90 -0.40
C VAL A 358 -16.94 8.37 0.12
N SER A 359 -17.26 7.95 1.34
CA SER A 359 -18.36 8.41 2.20
C SER A 359 -19.77 7.95 1.87
N GLY A 360 -20.27 7.03 2.70
CA GLY A 360 -21.69 6.95 3.00
C GLY A 360 -22.03 8.01 4.04
N ASP A 361 -22.69 9.08 3.63
CA ASP A 361 -23.88 9.60 4.31
C ASP A 361 -24.68 10.47 3.33
N LYS A 362 -26.01 10.37 3.38
CA LYS A 362 -26.90 11.06 2.45
C LYS A 362 -27.28 12.44 2.98
N THR A 363 -27.05 13.48 2.18
CA THR A 363 -27.99 14.61 2.05
C THR A 363 -27.85 15.22 0.65
N GLU A 364 -28.99 15.31 -0.04
CA GLU A 364 -29.22 15.96 -1.34
C GLU A 364 -28.79 17.43 -1.30
N PHE A 365 -28.26 17.97 -2.42
CA PHE A 365 -28.66 19.23 -3.07
C PHE A 365 -27.89 19.39 -4.39
N ASP A 366 -28.63 19.65 -5.46
CA ASP A 366 -28.19 19.97 -6.82
C ASP A 366 -27.51 21.35 -6.87
N GLU A 367 -26.49 21.53 -7.74
CA GLU A 367 -26.41 22.62 -8.74
C GLU A 367 -25.10 22.54 -9.58
N ASP A 368 -25.26 22.93 -10.86
CA ASP A 368 -24.26 23.42 -11.83
C ASP A 368 -23.56 22.45 -12.82
N GLU A 369 -24.32 22.07 -13.86
CA GLU A 369 -23.84 21.83 -15.22
C GLU A 369 -23.40 23.16 -15.89
N ASP A 370 -22.09 23.42 -16.04
CA ASP A 370 -21.63 24.46 -17.00
C ASP A 370 -20.15 24.33 -17.46
N LEU A 371 -19.52 23.16 -17.27
CA LEU A 371 -18.08 22.96 -17.61
C LEU A 371 -17.80 22.01 -18.79
N VAL A 372 -18.83 21.55 -19.50
CA VAL A 372 -18.69 20.51 -20.54
C VAL A 372 -18.61 21.08 -21.97
N SER A 373 -18.77 22.40 -22.18
CA SER A 373 -18.81 23.00 -23.52
C SER A 373 -17.48 23.56 -24.04
N ALA A 374 -16.39 23.53 -23.25
CA ALA A 374 -15.10 24.09 -23.66
C ALA A 374 -14.06 23.05 -24.12
N LEU A 375 -14.29 21.75 -23.92
CA LEU A 375 -13.29 20.70 -24.20
C LEU A 375 -13.37 20.11 -25.62
N ASP A 376 -14.51 20.27 -26.31
CA ASP A 376 -14.73 19.71 -27.64
C ASP A 376 -14.11 20.53 -28.80
N SER A 377 -13.57 21.72 -28.51
CA SER A 377 -13.03 22.62 -29.54
C SER A 377 -11.50 22.50 -29.76
N ILE A 378 -10.81 21.59 -29.07
CA ILE A 378 -9.34 21.44 -29.16
C ILE A 378 -8.91 20.10 -29.82
N LEU A 379 -9.84 19.21 -30.16
CA LEU A 379 -9.53 17.88 -30.71
C LEU A 379 -9.57 17.78 -32.25
N SER A 380 -9.49 18.88 -32.98
CA SER A 380 -9.46 18.85 -34.45
C SER A 380 -8.27 19.62 -35.00
N GLU A 381 -7.08 19.00 -35.01
CA GLU A 381 -6.06 19.26 -36.03
C GLU A 381 -5.03 18.12 -36.04
N SER A 382 -5.00 17.38 -37.15
CA SER A 382 -3.95 16.43 -37.49
C SER A 382 -2.80 17.13 -38.20
N PRO A 383 -1.56 16.64 -38.04
CA PRO A 383 -0.74 16.49 -39.23
C PRO A 383 0.01 15.15 -39.29
N SER A 384 0.23 14.75 -40.54
CA SER A 384 0.78 13.50 -41.03
C SER A 384 2.29 13.56 -41.33
N GLU A 385 2.92 12.39 -41.16
CA GLU A 385 4.09 11.83 -41.88
C GLU A 385 5.56 12.17 -41.51
N SER A 386 6.32 11.05 -41.43
CA SER A 386 7.78 10.84 -41.56
C SER A 386 8.65 11.07 -40.29
N SER A 387 9.57 10.19 -39.88
CA SER A 387 10.15 8.99 -40.48
C SER A 387 10.99 8.18 -39.46
N ASN A 388 11.13 6.89 -39.75
CA ASN A 388 11.91 5.84 -39.09
C ASN A 388 13.25 6.26 -38.43
N ILE A 389 13.42 5.93 -37.14
CA ILE A 389 14.72 5.50 -36.59
C ILE A 389 14.50 4.20 -35.81
N ILE A 390 15.29 3.21 -36.22
CA ILE A 390 15.25 1.80 -35.83
C ILE A 390 15.67 1.64 -34.37
N ALA A 391 14.86 0.89 -33.61
CA ALA A 391 15.18 0.39 -32.29
C ALA A 391 16.37 -0.57 -32.35
N SER A 392 17.48 -0.20 -31.71
CA SER A 392 18.53 -1.13 -31.29
C SER A 392 18.46 -1.31 -29.77
N ALA A 393 17.42 -2.00 -29.30
CA ALA A 393 17.37 -2.54 -27.94
C ALA A 393 17.80 -4.01 -28.01
N LEU A 394 19.11 -4.26 -28.10
CA LEU A 394 19.65 -5.59 -27.88
C LEU A 394 21.02 -5.47 -27.20
N ALA A 395 21.21 -6.31 -26.18
CA ALA A 395 22.34 -6.41 -25.26
C ALA A 395 22.19 -5.60 -23.95
N THR A 396 21.41 -6.14 -23.02
CA THR A 396 21.68 -5.94 -21.58
C THR A 396 23.10 -6.47 -21.30
N PRO A 397 24.02 -5.68 -20.74
CA PRO A 397 25.36 -6.15 -20.46
C PRO A 397 25.30 -7.25 -19.40
N THR A 398 25.81 -8.43 -19.76
CA THR A 398 26.03 -9.53 -18.82
C THR A 398 27.18 -9.12 -17.91
N PRO A 399 27.03 -9.02 -16.57
CA PRO A 399 28.19 -8.84 -15.72
C PRO A 399 29.05 -10.11 -15.82
N SER A 400 30.32 -9.92 -16.17
CA SER A 400 31.34 -10.96 -16.14
C SER A 400 31.42 -11.54 -14.72
N VAL A 401 31.52 -12.87 -14.65
CA VAL A 401 31.66 -13.66 -13.43
C VAL A 401 33.00 -13.35 -12.75
N SER A 402 33.09 -12.21 -12.07
CA SER A 402 34.18 -11.83 -11.17
C SER A 402 33.84 -10.55 -10.41
N ASP A 403 32.81 -10.58 -9.57
CA ASP A 403 32.76 -9.63 -8.46
C ASP A 403 31.95 -10.20 -7.30
N THR A 404 32.50 -10.12 -6.09
CA THR A 404 31.69 -10.12 -4.87
C THR A 404 30.71 -8.95 -5.02
N GLY A 405 29.43 -9.23 -5.25
CA GLY A 405 28.43 -8.24 -5.66
C GLY A 405 28.55 -6.91 -4.90
N SER A 406 28.70 -5.83 -5.64
CA SER A 406 28.76 -4.48 -5.08
C SER A 406 27.45 -4.19 -4.35
N LYS A 407 27.53 -3.95 -3.04
CA LYS A 407 26.36 -3.59 -2.23
C LYS A 407 25.70 -2.31 -2.77
N ARG A 408 24.39 -2.34 -2.93
CA ARG A 408 23.59 -1.25 -3.51
C ARG A 408 23.25 -0.17 -2.49
N ILE A 409 22.64 0.91 -2.98
CA ILE A 409 21.97 1.90 -2.16
C ILE A 409 20.48 1.53 -2.08
N ALA A 410 19.84 1.70 -0.92
CA ALA A 410 18.39 1.63 -0.80
C ALA A 410 17.79 3.01 -0.51
N PHE A 411 16.68 3.34 -1.16
CA PHE A 411 15.82 4.47 -0.81
C PHE A 411 14.51 3.98 -0.20
N ILE A 412 14.27 4.32 1.06
CA ILE A 412 13.10 3.90 1.83
C ILE A 412 12.02 4.97 1.77
N PHE A 413 10.82 4.53 1.44
CA PHE A 413 9.62 5.35 1.36
C PHE A 413 8.46 4.71 2.14
N ASP A 414 7.42 5.48 2.46
CA ASP A 414 6.20 4.98 3.07
C ASP A 414 5.05 4.81 2.07
N SER A 415 3.97 4.17 2.52
CA SER A 415 2.78 3.89 1.72
C SER A 415 2.09 5.13 1.14
N SER A 416 2.35 6.34 1.66
CA SER A 416 1.80 7.56 1.10
C SER A 416 2.30 7.81 -0.33
N LEU A 417 3.59 7.54 -0.60
CA LEU A 417 4.16 7.68 -1.93
C LEU A 417 3.50 6.73 -2.93
N THR A 418 3.31 5.46 -2.56
CA THR A 418 2.63 4.50 -3.43
C THR A 418 1.18 4.90 -3.71
N ALA A 419 0.47 5.46 -2.73
CA ALA A 419 -0.90 5.93 -2.93
C ALA A 419 -0.97 7.05 -3.96
N PHE A 420 -0.01 7.98 -3.94
CA PHE A 420 0.06 9.07 -4.91
C PHE A 420 0.38 8.55 -6.32
N LEU A 421 1.35 7.64 -6.45
CA LEU A 421 1.72 7.06 -7.76
C LEU A 421 0.61 6.18 -8.37
N MET A 422 -0.29 5.63 -7.54
CA MET A 422 -1.45 4.85 -8.01
C MET A 422 -2.61 5.71 -8.55
N MET A 423 -2.55 7.04 -8.41
CA MET A 423 -3.58 7.91 -8.96
C MET A 423 -3.53 7.91 -10.49
N GLY A 424 -4.62 7.46 -11.12
CA GLY A 424 -4.67 7.26 -12.58
C GLY A 424 -4.58 8.52 -13.44
N ASN A 425 -4.57 9.71 -12.83
CA ASN A 425 -4.43 10.98 -13.52
C ASN A 425 -2.98 11.36 -13.86
N LEU A 426 -1.97 10.86 -13.13
CA LEU A 426 -0.55 11.20 -13.34
C LEU A 426 0.01 10.55 -14.63
N SER A 427 -0.17 9.24 -14.75
CA SER A 427 0.14 8.44 -15.94
C SER A 427 -0.50 7.05 -15.82
N THR A 428 -0.96 6.49 -16.94
CA THR A 428 -1.49 5.12 -16.97
C THR A 428 -0.39 4.06 -16.89
N SER A 429 0.85 4.38 -17.31
CA SER A 429 1.99 3.46 -17.27
C SER A 429 2.49 3.22 -15.84
N LEU A 430 2.51 4.31 -15.04
CA LEU A 430 3.05 4.36 -13.68
C LEU A 430 2.30 3.44 -12.70
N LYS A 431 1.05 3.11 -13.02
CA LYS A 431 0.22 2.23 -12.21
C LYS A 431 0.87 0.87 -11.98
N SER A 432 1.52 0.29 -12.99
CA SER A 432 2.17 -1.03 -12.88
C SER A 432 3.34 -0.99 -11.88
N HIS A 433 4.18 0.04 -11.96
CA HIS A 433 5.26 0.30 -11.01
C HIS A 433 4.75 0.61 -9.61
N ALA A 434 3.70 1.42 -9.49
CA ALA A 434 3.11 1.77 -8.20
C ALA A 434 2.50 0.53 -7.49
N VAL A 435 1.82 -0.35 -8.25
CA VAL A 435 1.33 -1.64 -7.75
C VAL A 435 2.51 -2.53 -7.33
N THR A 436 3.59 -2.56 -8.10
CA THR A 436 4.80 -3.32 -7.74
C THR A 436 5.40 -2.83 -6.43
N LEU A 437 5.61 -1.51 -6.29
CA LEU A 437 6.11 -0.86 -5.07
C LEU A 437 5.20 -1.11 -3.86
N PHE A 438 3.88 -1.22 -4.07
CA PHE A 438 2.92 -1.49 -3.01
C PHE A 438 2.88 -2.97 -2.62
N GLU A 439 2.76 -3.90 -3.57
CA GLU A 439 2.56 -5.32 -3.31
C GLU A 439 3.86 -6.06 -3.00
N VAL A 440 4.88 -5.88 -3.85
CA VAL A 440 6.21 -6.47 -3.63
C VAL A 440 6.89 -5.74 -2.49
N GLY A 441 6.67 -4.43 -2.37
CA GLY A 441 7.36 -3.59 -1.40
C GLY A 441 8.77 -3.19 -1.82
N LYS A 442 9.21 -3.60 -3.01
CA LYS A 442 10.55 -3.33 -3.54
C LYS A 442 10.49 -3.15 -5.07
N LEU A 443 11.26 -2.20 -5.57
CA LEU A 443 11.62 -2.08 -6.98
C LEU A 443 13.14 -2.15 -7.07
N GLY A 444 13.65 -3.21 -7.68
CA GLY A 444 15.09 -3.41 -7.88
C GLY A 444 15.64 -2.52 -8.99
N ASP A 445 16.94 -2.25 -8.95
CA ASP A 445 17.65 -1.44 -9.96
C ASP A 445 17.29 -1.80 -11.41
N GLU A 446 17.05 -3.08 -11.69
CA GLU A 446 16.70 -3.58 -13.04
C GLU A 446 15.40 -2.96 -13.61
N ALA A 447 14.49 -2.51 -12.74
CA ALA A 447 13.21 -1.91 -13.12
C ALA A 447 13.17 -0.39 -12.89
N VAL A 448 14.24 0.19 -12.30
CA VAL A 448 14.31 1.63 -12.02
C VAL A 448 14.48 2.45 -13.30
N ASP A 449 15.19 1.94 -14.31
CA ASP A 449 15.32 2.63 -15.62
C ASP A 449 13.96 2.92 -16.24
N ASN A 450 13.14 1.89 -16.40
CA ASN A 450 11.79 2.02 -16.95
C ASN A 450 10.94 2.96 -16.08
N PHE A 451 11.06 2.86 -14.76
CA PHE A 451 10.33 3.73 -13.84
C PHE A 451 10.74 5.21 -13.98
N VAL A 452 12.04 5.49 -14.16
CA VAL A 452 12.56 6.84 -14.41
C VAL A 452 12.04 7.40 -15.72
N GLU A 453 12.06 6.62 -16.80
CA GLU A 453 11.49 7.01 -18.09
C GLU A 453 9.98 7.33 -17.97
N GLU A 454 9.24 6.53 -17.20
CA GLU A 454 7.83 6.81 -16.95
C GLU A 454 7.58 8.05 -16.09
N LEU A 455 8.46 8.32 -15.10
CA LEU A 455 8.40 9.53 -14.28
C LEU A 455 8.67 10.80 -15.10
N HIS A 456 9.58 10.74 -16.08
CA HIS A 456 9.80 11.85 -17.03
C HIS A 456 8.56 12.18 -17.86
N ASN A 457 7.67 11.21 -18.08
CA ASN A 457 6.44 11.36 -18.87
C ASN A 457 5.21 11.76 -18.04
N VAL A 458 5.36 12.07 -16.75
CA VAL A 458 4.24 12.46 -15.87
C VAL A 458 3.65 13.80 -16.32
N LYS A 459 2.32 13.86 -16.38
CA LYS A 459 1.61 15.11 -16.70
C LYS A 459 1.77 16.13 -15.59
N PHE A 460 2.18 17.34 -15.96
CA PHE A 460 2.23 18.46 -15.03
C PHE A 460 0.84 19.10 -14.87
N PHE A 461 0.41 19.28 -13.63
CA PHE A 461 -0.87 19.92 -13.30
C PHE A 461 -0.62 21.30 -12.67
N ALA A 462 -1.40 22.29 -13.10
CA ALA A 462 -1.19 23.68 -12.69
C ALA A 462 -1.87 24.07 -11.38
N GLU A 463 -2.91 23.36 -10.93
CA GLU A 463 -3.67 23.70 -9.72
C GLU A 463 -4.19 22.46 -8.98
N GLY A 464 -4.43 22.62 -7.67
CA GLY A 464 -5.10 21.63 -6.81
C GLY A 464 -4.18 20.55 -6.22
N GLU A 465 -4.77 19.45 -5.76
CA GLU A 465 -3.99 18.32 -5.20
C GLU A 465 -3.16 17.60 -6.28
N ALA A 466 -3.65 17.57 -7.51
CA ALA A 466 -2.96 16.95 -8.65
C ALA A 466 -1.59 17.60 -8.93
N GLN A 467 -1.49 18.93 -8.76
CA GLN A 467 -0.22 19.64 -8.84
C GLN A 467 0.80 19.06 -7.86
N ARG A 468 0.43 18.92 -6.58
CA ARG A 468 1.32 18.40 -5.54
C ARG A 468 1.81 16.99 -5.85
N TYR A 469 0.92 16.12 -6.34
CA TYR A 469 1.31 14.77 -6.71
C TYR A 469 2.30 14.74 -7.88
N SER A 470 2.12 15.62 -8.88
CA SER A 470 3.09 15.76 -9.99
C SER A 470 4.44 16.33 -9.52
N GLU A 471 4.43 17.29 -8.59
CA GLU A 471 5.64 17.83 -7.95
C GLU A 471 6.37 16.77 -7.11
N HIS A 472 5.62 15.90 -6.41
CA HIS A 472 6.19 14.76 -5.69
C HIS A 472 6.88 13.76 -6.61
N ALA A 473 6.23 13.42 -7.74
CA ALA A 473 6.79 12.52 -8.74
C ALA A 473 8.09 13.09 -9.35
N LEU A 474 8.11 14.40 -9.68
CA LEU A 474 9.30 15.08 -10.19
C LEU A 474 10.43 15.16 -9.15
N THR A 475 10.10 15.41 -7.89
CA THR A 475 11.10 15.43 -6.81
C THR A 475 11.68 14.05 -6.54
N LEU A 476 10.85 13.00 -6.62
CA LEU A 476 11.31 11.61 -6.56
C LEU A 476 12.26 11.29 -7.71
N LEU A 477 11.96 11.71 -8.93
CA LEU A 477 12.81 11.55 -10.09
C LEU A 477 14.21 12.17 -9.85
N HIS A 478 14.27 13.42 -9.41
CA HIS A 478 15.55 14.06 -9.08
C HIS A 478 16.31 13.36 -7.94
N THR A 479 15.59 12.82 -6.96
CA THR A 479 16.20 12.03 -5.87
C THR A 479 16.85 10.76 -6.41
N ILE A 480 16.15 10.05 -7.31
CA ILE A 480 16.64 8.82 -7.94
C ILE A 480 17.88 9.13 -8.79
N GLU A 481 17.82 10.14 -9.65
CA GLU A 481 18.95 10.54 -10.51
C GLU A 481 20.18 10.96 -9.68
N GLY A 482 19.96 11.71 -8.60
CA GLY A 482 21.01 12.14 -7.68
C GLY A 482 21.71 10.97 -6.98
N LEU A 483 20.95 9.99 -6.49
CA LEU A 483 21.52 8.82 -5.80
C LEU A 483 22.17 7.81 -6.76
N ARG A 484 21.67 7.73 -8.00
CA ARG A 484 22.05 6.69 -8.99
C ARG A 484 23.26 7.06 -9.87
N THR A 485 23.72 8.31 -9.86
CA THR A 485 24.78 8.82 -10.77
C THR A 485 26.03 7.92 -10.90
N SER A 486 26.37 7.12 -9.88
CA SER A 486 27.46 6.13 -9.93
C SER A 486 27.13 4.77 -9.28
N ASN A 487 25.88 4.52 -8.89
CA ASN A 487 25.52 3.42 -7.99
C ASN A 487 24.19 2.78 -8.38
N GLU A 488 24.05 1.48 -8.10
CA GLU A 488 22.77 0.78 -8.19
C GLU A 488 21.84 1.22 -7.05
N LEU A 489 20.56 1.43 -7.36
CA LEU A 489 19.54 1.92 -6.42
C LEU A 489 18.33 0.99 -6.38
N ASP A 490 17.94 0.56 -5.19
CA ASP A 490 16.66 -0.09 -4.96
C ASP A 490 15.70 0.85 -4.23
N LEU A 491 14.42 0.86 -4.62
CA LEU A 491 13.36 1.55 -3.89
C LEU A 491 12.64 0.54 -2.98
N ILE A 492 12.49 0.84 -1.70
CA ILE A 492 11.89 -0.07 -0.72
C ILE A 492 10.78 0.63 0.07
N ARG A 493 9.60 0.01 0.12
CA ARG A 493 8.52 0.42 1.01
C ARG A 493 8.84 -0.05 2.42
N GLY A 494 9.07 0.87 3.36
CA GLY A 494 9.50 0.55 4.71
C GLY A 494 8.55 -0.40 5.46
N GLU A 495 7.24 -0.25 5.27
CA GLU A 495 6.23 -1.12 5.89
C GLU A 495 6.31 -2.57 5.39
N SER A 496 6.75 -2.81 4.15
CA SER A 496 6.87 -4.17 3.60
C SER A 496 7.92 -5.00 4.34
N LEU A 497 8.94 -4.34 4.91
CA LEU A 497 9.95 -5.01 5.70
C LEU A 497 9.38 -5.59 6.99
N LEU A 498 8.26 -5.07 7.52
CA LEU A 498 7.61 -5.60 8.73
C LEU A 498 7.07 -7.02 8.55
N ASN A 499 6.89 -7.48 7.30
CA ASN A 499 6.59 -8.88 7.00
C ASN A 499 7.74 -9.82 7.40
N LEU A 500 8.95 -9.29 7.54
CA LEU A 500 10.14 -10.02 7.94
C LEU A 500 10.42 -9.87 9.44
N ASP A 501 10.90 -10.96 10.04
CA ASP A 501 11.30 -10.97 11.44
C ASP A 501 12.52 -10.05 11.65
N LYS A 502 12.73 -9.55 12.89
CA LYS A 502 13.81 -8.58 13.20
C LYS A 502 15.20 -9.03 12.72
N SER A 503 15.53 -10.31 12.89
CA SER A 503 16.81 -10.89 12.46
C SER A 503 16.91 -10.99 10.94
N ALA A 504 15.84 -11.42 10.26
CA ALA A 504 15.79 -11.51 8.81
C ALA A 504 15.95 -10.13 8.16
N ARG A 505 15.24 -9.10 8.66
CA ARG A 505 15.41 -7.70 8.20
C ARG A 505 16.86 -7.25 8.27
N GLN A 506 17.52 -7.48 9.39
CA GLN A 506 18.92 -7.12 9.56
C GLN A 506 19.82 -7.85 8.55
N ARG A 507 19.61 -9.16 8.34
CA ARG A 507 20.40 -9.94 7.39
C ARG A 507 20.19 -9.49 5.94
N VAL A 508 18.95 -9.20 5.52
CA VAL A 508 18.65 -8.66 4.18
C VAL A 508 19.40 -7.35 3.97
N ILE A 509 19.25 -6.41 4.91
CA ILE A 509 19.85 -5.09 4.79
C ILE A 509 21.38 -5.16 4.75
N GLN A 510 22.00 -5.94 5.65
CA GLN A 510 23.45 -6.06 5.72
C GLN A 510 24.06 -6.74 4.50
N LYS A 511 23.32 -7.66 3.87
CA LYS A 511 23.78 -8.42 2.70
C LYS A 511 23.65 -7.61 1.42
N SER A 512 22.51 -6.96 1.19
CA SER A 512 22.22 -6.27 -0.08
C SER A 512 22.68 -4.81 -0.12
N TYR A 513 22.73 -4.09 1.01
CA TYR A 513 22.90 -2.63 1.00
C TYR A 513 24.13 -2.16 1.77
N ARG A 514 24.80 -1.14 1.23
CA ARG A 514 25.90 -0.42 1.91
C ARG A 514 25.43 0.85 2.63
N ALA A 515 24.41 1.49 2.07
CA ALA A 515 23.84 2.73 2.57
C ALA A 515 22.34 2.76 2.32
N ILE A 516 21.61 3.39 3.24
CA ILE A 516 20.16 3.56 3.16
C ILE A 516 19.84 5.04 3.30
N PHE A 517 18.97 5.52 2.43
CA PHE A 517 18.38 6.85 2.47
C PHE A 517 16.89 6.71 2.74
N SER A 518 16.29 7.58 3.55
CA SER A 518 14.83 7.60 3.72
C SER A 518 14.23 8.89 3.15
N MET A 519 12.97 8.83 2.72
CA MET A 519 12.17 10.04 2.52
C MET A 519 11.99 10.79 3.85
N ALA A 520 11.58 12.06 3.78
CA ALA A 520 11.14 12.88 4.90
C ALA A 520 9.96 13.79 4.48
N PRO A 521 8.92 13.98 5.31
CA PRO A 521 8.62 13.16 6.49
C PRO A 521 8.26 11.73 6.08
N ILE A 522 8.62 10.76 6.93
CA ILE A 522 8.30 9.35 6.76
C ILE A 522 7.44 8.87 7.93
N ASN A 523 6.49 7.97 7.68
CA ASN A 523 5.78 7.29 8.75
C ASN A 523 6.77 6.55 9.67
N PRO A 524 6.76 6.78 11.01
CA PRO A 524 7.68 6.10 11.94
C PRO A 524 7.66 4.58 11.82
N GLU A 525 6.51 3.96 11.53
CA GLU A 525 6.39 2.51 11.36
C GLU A 525 7.20 1.99 10.17
N ALA A 526 7.27 2.76 9.08
CA ALA A 526 8.06 2.44 7.89
C ALA A 526 9.58 2.48 8.16
N CYS A 527 10.02 3.24 9.18
CA CYS A 527 11.42 3.33 9.61
C CYS A 527 11.82 2.34 10.71
N SER A 528 11.07 1.26 10.93
CA SER A 528 11.32 0.27 11.99
C SER A 528 12.55 -0.64 11.75
N LEU A 529 13.62 -0.12 11.16
CA LEU A 529 14.87 -0.86 10.99
C LEU A 529 15.62 -0.94 12.32
N PRO A 530 16.18 -2.12 12.68
CA PRO A 530 17.08 -2.20 13.82
C PRO A 530 18.26 -1.24 13.64
N PRO A 531 18.87 -0.70 14.70
CA PRO A 531 20.13 0.03 14.59
C PRO A 531 21.21 -0.93 14.05
N ILE A 532 21.55 -0.80 12.76
CA ILE A 532 22.54 -1.65 12.11
C ILE A 532 23.87 -0.92 12.10
N SER A 533 24.79 -1.31 12.98
CA SER A 533 26.11 -0.69 13.12
C SER A 533 27.00 -0.77 11.87
N SER A 534 26.63 -1.58 10.86
CA SER A 534 27.45 -1.88 9.69
C SER A 534 26.97 -1.25 8.39
N VAL A 535 25.85 -0.52 8.40
CA VAL A 535 25.25 0.10 7.20
C VAL A 535 24.98 1.56 7.51
N ALA A 536 25.47 2.46 6.66
CA ALA A 536 25.23 3.89 6.84
C ALA A 536 23.75 4.20 6.62
N PHE A 537 23.11 4.89 7.57
CA PHE A 537 21.69 5.22 7.51
C PHE A 537 21.48 6.74 7.52
N PHE A 538 20.94 7.26 6.43
CA PHE A 538 20.70 8.67 6.16
C PHE A 538 19.20 8.95 6.13
N GLY A 539 18.62 9.19 7.31
CA GLY A 539 17.18 9.29 7.47
C GLY A 539 16.75 9.27 8.92
N THR A 540 15.48 8.99 9.16
CA THR A 540 14.94 8.80 10.52
C THR A 540 15.41 7.45 11.10
N PRO A 541 16.38 7.43 12.05
CA PRO A 541 17.15 6.23 12.38
C PRO A 541 16.40 5.22 13.26
N CYS A 542 15.36 5.67 13.96
CA CYS A 542 14.52 4.83 14.80
C CYS A 542 13.13 5.44 14.95
N VAL A 543 12.18 4.62 15.39
CA VAL A 543 10.77 5.00 15.53
C VAL A 543 10.57 6.14 16.54
N GLU A 544 11.44 6.23 17.55
CA GLU A 544 11.38 7.26 18.59
C GLU A 544 11.64 8.66 18.01
N VAL A 545 12.52 8.79 17.02
CA VAL A 545 12.84 10.09 16.38
C VAL A 545 11.63 10.62 15.61
N GLY A 546 10.82 9.75 15.01
CA GLY A 546 9.58 10.14 14.35
C GLY A 546 8.40 10.37 15.30
N SER A 547 8.58 10.18 16.61
CA SER A 547 7.49 10.25 17.58
C SER A 547 7.21 11.67 18.10
N PRO A 548 5.98 11.94 18.57
CA PRO A 548 5.66 13.19 19.29
C PRO A 548 6.59 13.49 20.48
N TRP A 549 7.11 12.46 21.14
CA TRP A 549 8.02 12.62 22.28
C TRP A 549 9.36 13.23 21.88
N PHE A 550 9.91 12.83 20.75
CA PHE A 550 11.15 13.43 20.25
C PHE A 550 10.95 14.90 19.90
N ARG A 551 9.80 15.25 19.29
CA ARG A 551 9.45 16.65 19.03
C ARG A 551 9.38 17.48 20.32
N LEU A 552 8.71 16.99 21.36
CA LEU A 552 8.66 17.65 22.67
C LEU A 552 10.05 17.76 23.31
N PHE A 553 10.89 16.74 23.17
CA PHE A 553 12.27 16.77 23.62
C PHE A 553 13.08 17.87 22.91
N LEU A 554 12.92 18.05 21.59
CA LEU A 554 13.56 19.14 20.86
C LEU A 554 13.12 20.52 21.37
N TYR A 555 11.83 20.67 21.71
CA TYR A 555 11.30 21.93 22.23
C TYR A 555 11.91 22.29 23.58
N GLU A 556 12.01 21.31 24.49
CA GLU A 556 12.66 21.46 25.79
C GLU A 556 14.16 21.75 25.62
N LEU A 557 14.83 21.00 24.72
CA LEU A 557 16.26 21.13 24.47
C LEU A 557 16.62 22.53 24.00
N VAL A 558 15.84 23.08 23.07
CA VAL A 558 16.11 24.38 22.46
C VAL A 558 15.56 25.52 23.33
N GLY A 559 14.42 25.33 23.98
CA GLY A 559 13.67 26.37 24.69
C GLY A 559 12.85 27.27 23.76
N ASN A 560 12.62 26.85 22.51
CA ASN A 560 11.95 27.66 21.49
C ASN A 560 11.05 26.79 20.58
N GLY A 561 10.09 26.09 21.18
CA GLY A 561 9.07 25.30 20.48
C GLY A 561 7.68 25.94 20.52
N LEU A 562 6.74 25.39 19.75
CA LEU A 562 5.34 25.81 19.80
C LEU A 562 4.65 25.34 21.10
N PRO A 563 3.66 26.10 21.61
CA PRO A 563 2.83 25.63 22.72
C PRO A 563 2.16 24.32 22.34
N SER A 564 2.46 23.24 23.08
CA SER A 564 2.09 21.87 22.69
C SER A 564 1.67 21.03 23.89
N VAL A 565 0.70 20.14 23.69
CA VAL A 565 0.20 19.20 24.70
C VAL A 565 0.01 17.83 24.05
N TYR A 566 0.56 16.79 24.66
CA TYR A 566 0.34 15.40 24.24
C TYR A 566 -0.69 14.73 25.14
N ILE A 567 -1.76 14.22 24.55
CA ILE A 567 -2.94 13.72 25.25
C ILE A 567 -3.09 12.22 24.98
N PRO A 568 -3.17 11.36 26.02
CA PRO A 568 -3.27 9.92 25.83
C PRO A 568 -4.63 9.51 25.29
N MET A 569 -4.63 8.44 24.47
CA MET A 569 -5.83 7.80 23.94
C MET A 569 -6.83 7.45 25.06
N GLY A 570 -8.12 7.62 24.79
CA GLY A 570 -9.21 7.40 25.74
C GLY A 570 -9.50 8.59 26.67
N THR A 571 -8.71 9.66 26.61
CA THR A 571 -8.95 10.85 27.43
C THR A 571 -10.11 11.67 26.89
N ARG A 572 -11.09 12.00 27.74
CA ARG A 572 -12.16 12.93 27.39
C ARG A 572 -11.80 14.36 27.81
N VAL A 573 -11.52 15.20 26.83
CA VAL A 573 -11.17 16.62 27.03
C VAL A 573 -12.45 17.45 27.10
N ARG A 574 -12.64 18.20 28.18
CA ARG A 574 -13.84 19.05 28.39
C ARG A 574 -13.68 20.50 27.94
N ARG A 575 -12.43 20.96 27.84
CA ARG A 575 -12.04 22.31 27.41
C ARG A 575 -10.66 22.21 26.77
N ILE A 576 -10.40 23.05 25.77
CA ILE A 576 -9.05 23.16 25.18
C ILE A 576 -8.06 23.59 26.28
N PRO A 577 -6.85 23.01 26.33
CA PRO A 577 -5.82 23.40 27.29
C PRO A 577 -5.56 24.92 27.30
N PRO A 578 -5.47 25.58 28.47
CA PRO A 578 -5.27 27.03 28.55
C PRO A 578 -4.04 27.54 27.82
N LEU A 579 -2.99 26.70 27.72
CA LEU A 579 -1.78 26.94 26.95
C LEU A 579 -2.04 27.32 25.49
N LEU A 580 -3.15 26.85 24.92
CA LEU A 580 -3.51 27.00 23.51
C LEU A 580 -4.59 28.06 23.27
N TRP A 581 -5.11 28.72 24.30
CA TRP A 581 -6.16 29.74 24.14
C TRP A 581 -5.71 30.98 23.37
N THR A 582 -4.40 31.26 23.41
CA THR A 582 -3.80 32.38 22.66
C THR A 582 -3.59 32.04 21.18
N SER A 583 -3.64 30.76 20.82
CA SER A 583 -3.47 30.29 19.45
C SER A 583 -4.82 30.38 18.73
N PRO A 584 -4.91 31.05 17.57
CA PRO A 584 -6.15 31.14 16.80
C PRO A 584 -6.55 29.78 16.19
N LYS A 585 -5.54 28.99 15.81
CA LYS A 585 -5.69 27.63 15.29
C LYS A 585 -4.84 26.65 16.10
N VAL A 586 -5.17 25.38 15.97
CA VAL A 586 -4.42 24.27 16.53
C VAL A 586 -4.20 23.19 15.49
N VAL A 587 -3.03 22.55 15.53
CA VAL A 587 -2.68 21.38 14.74
C VAL A 587 -2.89 20.14 15.60
N LEU A 588 -3.66 19.19 15.07
CA LEU A 588 -3.96 17.91 15.70
C LEU A 588 -3.22 16.81 14.96
N SER A 589 -2.28 16.14 15.62
CA SER A 589 -1.49 15.03 15.06
C SER A 589 -1.73 13.72 15.83
N SER A 590 -2.21 12.68 15.15
CA SER A 590 -2.49 11.35 15.73
C SER A 590 -1.52 10.24 15.30
N GLY A 591 -0.49 10.57 14.50
CA GLY A 591 0.53 9.63 14.02
C GLY A 591 0.09 8.74 12.85
N SER A 592 -1.18 8.31 12.81
CA SER A 592 -1.72 7.43 11.77
C SER A 592 -2.29 8.15 10.54
N HIS A 593 -2.70 9.41 10.72
CA HIS A 593 -3.31 10.23 9.67
C HIS A 593 -2.57 11.56 9.51
N GLU A 594 -2.79 12.21 8.37
CA GLU A 594 -2.29 13.56 8.15
C GLU A 594 -2.83 14.52 9.23
N PRO A 595 -2.01 15.48 9.67
CA PRO A 595 -2.39 16.39 10.75
C PRO A 595 -3.53 17.32 10.31
N LEU A 596 -4.49 17.55 11.22
CA LEU A 596 -5.64 18.41 10.98
C LEU A 596 -5.39 19.80 11.57
N ILE A 597 -5.54 20.85 10.77
CA ILE A 597 -5.45 22.24 11.23
C ILE A 597 -6.87 22.77 11.43
N LEU A 598 -7.21 23.10 12.68
CA LEU A 598 -8.55 23.50 13.09
C LEU A 598 -8.54 24.84 13.83
N PRO A 599 -9.57 25.69 13.67
CA PRO A 599 -9.78 26.81 14.58
C PRO A 599 -9.90 26.33 16.03
N THR A 600 -9.23 27.01 16.96
CA THR A 600 -9.17 26.60 18.37
C THR A 600 -10.56 26.46 19.00
N GLY A 601 -11.53 27.30 18.59
CA GLY A 601 -12.91 27.23 19.04
C GLY A 601 -13.65 25.94 18.65
N ASN A 602 -13.27 25.31 17.53
CA ASN A 602 -13.96 24.15 16.98
C ASN A 602 -13.21 22.83 17.21
N ALA A 603 -11.97 22.90 17.72
CA ALA A 603 -11.10 21.73 17.84
C ALA A 603 -11.58 20.68 18.86
N LEU A 604 -12.43 21.04 19.83
CA LEU A 604 -12.79 20.16 20.94
C LEU A 604 -13.54 18.89 20.52
N LEU A 605 -14.41 18.99 19.50
CA LEU A 605 -15.19 17.86 19.02
C LEU A 605 -14.27 16.84 18.34
N THR A 606 -13.55 17.30 17.30
CA THR A 606 -12.60 16.47 16.54
C THR A 606 -11.49 15.90 17.42
N LEU A 607 -11.04 16.65 18.43
CA LEU A 607 -10.09 16.15 19.43
C LEU A 607 -10.62 14.95 20.21
N ASN A 608 -11.85 15.04 20.74
CA ASN A 608 -12.43 13.93 21.50
C ASN A 608 -12.72 12.72 20.62
N GLU A 609 -13.15 12.92 19.37
CA GLU A 609 -13.35 11.83 18.41
C GLU A 609 -12.05 11.12 18.09
N THR A 610 -10.97 11.88 17.81
CA THR A 610 -9.66 11.29 17.51
C THR A 610 -9.09 10.53 18.71
N LEU A 611 -9.29 11.05 19.93
CA LEU A 611 -8.83 10.43 21.17
C LEU A 611 -9.51 9.07 21.46
N LEU A 612 -10.62 8.73 20.82
CA LEU A 612 -11.21 7.40 20.92
C LEU A 612 -10.32 6.31 20.31
N ASN A 613 -9.53 6.67 19.30
CA ASN A 613 -8.78 5.73 18.46
C ASN A 613 -7.25 5.89 18.57
N ALA A 614 -6.74 7.08 18.93
CA ALA A 614 -5.31 7.35 19.00
C ALA A 614 -4.94 8.39 20.07
N ALA A 615 -3.67 8.39 20.50
CA ALA A 615 -3.13 9.50 21.28
C ALA A 615 -2.87 10.71 20.36
N VAL A 616 -3.01 11.92 20.89
CA VAL A 616 -3.01 13.14 20.08
C VAL A 616 -1.99 14.15 20.59
N LEU A 617 -1.12 14.63 19.70
CA LEU A 617 -0.32 15.83 19.91
C LEU A 617 -1.10 17.04 19.39
N LEU A 618 -1.42 17.96 20.29
CA LEU A 618 -2.12 19.20 19.99
C LEU A 618 -1.15 20.38 20.11
N GLN A 619 -0.99 21.17 19.05
CA GLN A 619 -0.02 22.26 18.98
C GLN A 619 -0.69 23.56 18.56
N GLY A 620 -0.24 24.70 19.09
CA GLY A 620 -0.70 26.02 18.64
C GLY A 620 -0.22 26.32 17.22
N TYR A 621 -1.08 26.94 16.41
CA TYR A 621 -0.79 27.28 15.01
C TYR A 621 -1.22 28.72 14.69
N PRO A 622 -0.48 29.45 13.82
CA PRO A 622 -0.84 30.82 13.44
C PRO A 622 -2.19 30.92 12.71
N ASP A 623 -2.69 32.14 12.62
CA ASP A 623 -3.99 32.45 11.99
C ASP A 623 -3.89 32.39 10.45
N SER A 624 -2.70 32.69 9.92
CA SER A 624 -2.43 32.76 8.50
C SER A 624 -2.43 31.36 7.90
N ASN A 625 -3.13 31.22 6.78
CA ASN A 625 -3.06 30.03 5.94
C ASN A 625 -2.01 30.20 4.85
N ASP A 626 -1.08 31.13 5.03
CA ASP A 626 -0.06 31.43 4.04
C ASP A 626 1.11 30.46 4.21
N ASP A 627 1.37 29.68 3.16
CA ASP A 627 2.51 28.77 3.07
C ASP A 627 3.84 29.54 3.29
N ALA A 628 3.87 30.86 3.07
CA ALA A 628 5.02 31.73 3.31
C ALA A 628 5.46 31.84 4.80
N GLU A 629 4.63 31.39 5.74
CA GLU A 629 4.96 31.39 7.17
C GLU A 629 5.74 30.16 7.64
N VAL A 630 5.87 29.15 6.77
CA VAL A 630 6.62 27.94 7.04
C VAL A 630 7.99 27.99 6.36
N ILE A 631 9.03 27.85 7.16
CA ILE A 631 10.42 27.95 6.73
C ILE A 631 11.10 26.59 6.87
N ASN A 632 11.65 26.09 5.77
CA ASN A 632 12.46 24.87 5.75
C ASN A 632 13.94 25.26 5.69
N VAL A 633 14.71 24.87 6.71
CA VAL A 633 16.16 25.10 6.78
C VAL A 633 16.89 23.77 6.58
N PRO A 634 17.56 23.55 5.45
CA PRO A 634 18.29 22.30 5.20
C PRO A 634 19.48 22.13 6.14
N PHE A 635 19.90 20.89 6.37
CA PHE A 635 21.12 20.58 7.14
C PHE A 635 22.42 20.92 6.39
N SER A 636 22.35 21.58 5.24
CA SER A 636 23.50 22.12 4.52
C SER A 636 23.85 23.49 5.08
N PHE A 637 24.77 23.53 6.03
CA PHE A 637 25.16 24.76 6.74
C PHE A 637 26.50 25.33 6.24
N LYS A 638 27.06 24.77 5.17
CA LYS A 638 28.26 25.24 4.47
C LYS A 638 27.90 25.46 3.01
N ASP A 639 28.23 26.63 2.49
CA ASP A 639 27.98 27.02 1.10
C ASP A 639 29.07 26.41 0.21
N ASP A 640 28.87 25.17 -0.27
CA ASP A 640 29.71 24.61 -1.36
C ASP A 640 29.17 25.00 -2.75
N PHE A 641 28.20 25.93 -2.82
CA PHE A 641 27.54 26.36 -4.04
C PHE A 641 27.95 27.79 -4.42
N ASP A 642 28.61 27.89 -5.57
CA ASP A 642 29.01 29.09 -6.31
C ASP A 642 30.27 29.84 -5.84
N GLU A 643 31.41 29.51 -6.46
CA GLU A 643 32.62 30.37 -6.53
C GLU A 643 32.35 31.81 -7.04
N LYS A 644 31.12 32.12 -7.48
CA LYS A 644 30.69 33.47 -7.90
C LYS A 644 29.80 34.20 -6.89
N ASN A 645 29.28 33.51 -5.88
CA ASN A 645 28.40 34.07 -4.83
C ASN A 645 28.90 33.81 -3.40
N GLU A 646 30.19 33.47 -3.23
CA GLU A 646 30.87 33.22 -1.93
C GLU A 646 30.69 34.34 -0.88
N ALA A 647 30.20 35.52 -1.24
CA ALA A 647 30.07 36.66 -0.34
C ALA A 647 28.66 36.92 0.23
N ALA A 648 27.60 36.24 -0.24
CA ALA A 648 26.23 36.79 -0.08
C ALA A 648 25.31 36.13 0.96
N ILE A 649 25.44 34.84 1.30
CA ILE A 649 24.43 34.14 2.15
C ILE A 649 25.01 33.58 3.46
N GLY A 650 26.19 32.95 3.44
CA GLY A 650 26.89 32.57 4.68
C GLY A 650 27.27 33.74 5.61
N ASN A 651 27.36 34.96 5.05
CA ASN A 651 27.58 36.22 5.78
C ASN A 651 26.29 37.04 5.98
N ASP A 652 25.12 36.55 5.53
CA ASP A 652 23.85 37.24 5.76
C ASP A 652 23.38 36.98 7.20
N GLU A 653 23.54 37.98 8.07
CA GLU A 653 23.08 37.94 9.46
C GLU A 653 21.59 37.59 9.56
N ARG A 654 20.80 37.82 8.49
CA ARG A 654 19.36 37.57 8.44
C ARG A 654 18.97 36.20 7.89
N ALA A 655 19.92 35.35 7.50
CA ALA A 655 19.63 33.99 7.03
C ALA A 655 19.06 33.10 8.16
N PHE A 656 18.06 32.28 7.85
CA PHE A 656 17.47 31.37 8.86
C PHE A 656 18.42 30.27 9.35
N VAL A 657 19.51 30.01 8.61
CA VAL A 657 20.63 29.18 9.08
C VAL A 657 21.22 29.72 10.39
N ASN A 658 21.23 31.05 10.58
CA ASN A 658 21.77 31.70 11.77
C ASN A 658 20.79 31.78 12.95
N HIS A 659 19.57 31.26 12.80
CA HIS A 659 18.56 31.26 13.85
C HIS A 659 19.07 30.54 15.12
N PRO A 660 18.88 31.09 16.34
CA PRO A 660 19.45 30.52 17.57
C PRO A 660 19.09 29.05 17.81
N SER A 661 17.83 28.68 17.52
CA SER A 661 17.38 27.29 17.60
C SER A 661 18.10 26.36 16.63
N VAL A 662 18.32 26.82 15.40
CA VAL A 662 18.98 26.04 14.34
C VAL A 662 20.44 25.80 14.73
N GLN A 663 21.14 26.84 15.18
CA GLN A 663 22.54 26.75 15.62
C GLN A 663 22.71 25.85 16.86
N LYS A 664 21.75 25.89 17.80
CA LYS A 664 21.76 25.03 18.98
C LYS A 664 21.54 23.57 18.60
N LEU A 665 20.57 23.28 17.72
CA LEU A 665 20.33 21.92 17.21
C LEU A 665 21.51 21.40 16.38
N ARG A 666 22.08 22.23 15.51
CA ARG A 666 23.26 21.90 14.70
C ARG A 666 24.39 21.36 15.57
N LYS A 667 24.73 22.05 16.66
CA LYS A 667 25.80 21.65 17.58
C LYS A 667 25.46 20.42 18.41
N LEU A 668 24.23 20.32 18.93
CA LEU A 668 23.85 19.24 19.84
C LEU A 668 23.62 17.91 19.12
N LEU A 669 23.06 17.94 17.92
CA LEU A 669 22.73 16.75 17.13
C LEU A 669 23.76 16.46 16.01
N SER A 670 24.81 17.28 15.90
CA SER A 670 25.82 17.17 14.83
C SER A 670 25.19 17.11 13.43
N LEU A 671 24.23 17.99 13.17
CA LEU A 671 23.43 17.98 11.93
C LEU A 671 24.28 18.15 10.67
N ASP A 672 25.51 18.66 10.80
CA ASP A 672 26.49 18.74 9.71
C ASP A 672 26.77 17.36 9.07
N LEU A 673 26.73 16.27 9.85
CA LEU A 673 26.97 14.89 9.38
C LEU A 673 25.71 14.16 8.89
N LEU A 674 24.54 14.80 9.01
CA LEU A 674 23.24 14.19 8.71
C LEU A 674 22.59 14.86 7.49
N CYS A 675 21.53 14.22 6.97
CA CYS A 675 20.67 14.74 5.91
C CYS A 675 19.25 15.00 6.45
N GLY A 676 18.62 16.06 5.97
CA GLY A 676 17.32 16.50 6.46
C GLY A 676 17.18 18.01 6.52
N TYR A 677 16.14 18.47 7.21
CA TYR A 677 15.77 19.86 7.32
C TYR A 677 15.02 20.16 8.62
N ILE A 678 15.09 21.42 9.06
CA ILE A 678 14.38 21.96 10.22
C ILE A 678 13.18 22.75 9.71
N VAL A 679 12.03 22.54 10.33
CA VAL A 679 10.81 23.30 10.04
C VAL A 679 10.62 24.35 11.13
N LEU A 680 10.59 25.62 10.73
CA LEU A 680 10.22 26.76 11.58
C LEU A 680 8.87 27.31 11.13
N VAL A 681 8.06 27.75 12.08
CA VAL A 681 6.76 28.37 11.81
C VAL A 681 6.74 29.75 12.45
N LYS A 682 6.30 30.75 11.69
CA LYS A 682 6.04 32.08 12.22
C LYS A 682 4.89 32.01 13.23
N TYR A 683 5.14 32.37 14.48
CA TYR A 683 4.17 32.29 15.55
C TYR A 683 4.27 33.52 16.44
N SER A 684 3.36 34.47 16.21
CA SER A 684 3.20 35.67 17.02
C SER A 684 2.08 35.47 18.05
N PRO A 685 2.38 35.37 19.36
CA PRO A 685 1.35 35.18 20.37
C PRO A 685 0.45 36.42 20.46
N LYS A 686 -0.84 36.29 20.13
CA LYS A 686 -1.84 37.32 20.45
C LYS A 686 -2.07 37.30 21.96
N ILE A 687 -1.63 38.34 22.69
CA ILE A 687 -1.93 38.49 24.12
C ILE A 687 -3.44 38.71 24.27
N PHE A 688 -4.18 37.67 24.67
CA PHE A 688 -5.56 37.83 25.10
C PHE A 688 -5.55 38.25 26.57
N HIS A 689 -5.96 39.47 26.87
CA HIS A 689 -6.37 39.81 28.23
C HIS A 689 -7.71 39.10 28.48
N PRO A 690 -7.79 38.11 29.38
CA PRO A 690 -9.08 37.51 29.73
C PRO A 690 -9.93 38.61 30.38
N LYS A 691 -10.99 39.06 29.70
CA LYS A 691 -12.03 39.80 30.40
C LYS A 691 -12.66 38.81 31.38
N PRO A 692 -12.62 39.05 32.70
CA PRO A 692 -13.23 38.15 33.64
C PRO A 692 -14.73 38.12 33.37
N PHE A 693 -15.23 36.97 32.92
CA PHE A 693 -16.66 36.72 32.76
C PHE A 693 -17.22 36.39 34.15
N TYR A 694 -17.37 37.43 34.98
CA TYR A 694 -18.29 37.38 36.10
C TYR A 694 -19.52 38.17 35.68
N PRO A 695 -20.70 37.54 35.51
CA PRO A 695 -21.93 38.29 35.60
C PRO A 695 -22.07 38.72 37.06
N THR A 696 -21.65 39.94 37.38
CA THR A 696 -22.07 40.58 38.63
C THR A 696 -23.59 40.71 38.60
N PRO A 697 -24.34 40.17 39.58
CA PRO A 697 -25.74 40.47 39.70
C PRO A 697 -25.85 41.98 39.94
N LYS A 698 -26.52 42.70 39.03
CA LYS A 698 -26.92 44.08 39.32
C LYS A 698 -27.98 44.00 40.42
N ILE A 699 -27.59 44.39 41.62
CA ILE A 699 -28.51 44.80 42.68
C ILE A 699 -29.19 46.07 42.15
N PRO A 700 -30.53 46.15 42.07
CA PRO A 700 -31.22 47.41 41.82
C PRO A 700 -31.14 48.25 43.10
N ASP A 701 -30.63 49.48 42.99
CA ASP A 701 -30.83 50.50 44.00
C ASP A 701 -32.28 51.00 43.84
N ASP A 702 -33.15 50.67 44.82
CA ASP A 702 -34.42 51.35 45.02
C ASP A 702 -34.20 52.50 46.00
N ASP A 703 -34.43 53.73 45.53
CA ASP A 703 -34.65 54.89 46.39
C ASP A 703 -36.17 55.17 46.48
N GLU A 704 -36.57 55.41 47.73
CA GLU A 704 -37.78 56.10 48.20
C GLU A 704 -39.12 55.35 48.18
N THR A 705 -39.38 54.77 49.36
CA THR A 705 -40.69 54.68 50.01
C THR A 705 -41.39 56.04 50.11
N ASP A 706 -42.68 56.08 49.79
CA ASP A 706 -43.66 56.79 50.62
C ASP A 706 -44.81 55.84 50.97
N SER A 707 -45.15 55.89 52.25
CA SER A 707 -46.15 55.20 53.08
C SER A 707 -47.40 54.60 52.41
N ASP A 708 -47.77 53.37 52.78
CA ASP A 708 -48.90 53.11 53.71
C ASP A 708 -49.13 51.59 53.96
N SER A 709 -49.31 51.24 55.25
CA SER A 709 -50.19 50.22 55.90
C SER A 709 -50.87 49.16 55.01
N ASP A 710 -51.00 47.86 55.33
CA ASP A 710 -51.20 47.14 56.60
C ASP A 710 -51.00 45.63 56.37
N ASP A 711 -50.53 44.95 57.41
CA ASP A 711 -50.92 43.63 57.95
C ASP A 711 -51.33 42.40 57.08
N PHE A 712 -50.57 41.32 57.36
CA PHE A 712 -51.00 39.94 57.69
C PHE A 712 -51.31 38.87 56.61
N GLU A 713 -50.67 37.72 56.89
CA GLU A 713 -51.11 36.31 56.75
C GLU A 713 -50.96 35.53 55.43
N ASP A 714 -49.96 34.63 55.48
CA ASP A 714 -50.10 33.17 55.49
C ASP A 714 -50.73 32.39 54.32
N ILE A 715 -49.90 31.42 53.85
CA ILE A 715 -50.21 29.98 53.74
C ILE A 715 -50.89 29.45 52.45
N LYS A 716 -50.05 28.68 51.74
CA LYS A 716 -50.25 27.32 51.18
C LYS A 716 -50.90 27.07 49.82
N ASP A 717 -50.24 26.08 49.21
CA ASP A 717 -50.74 24.92 48.46
C ASP A 717 -51.45 25.22 47.13
N SER A 718 -51.05 24.71 45.97
CA SER A 718 -50.53 23.42 45.51
C SER A 718 -51.48 22.94 44.40
N SER A 719 -50.94 22.14 43.48
CA SER A 719 -51.66 21.12 42.71
C SER A 719 -52.34 21.65 41.43
N THR A 720 -51.81 21.28 40.25
CA THR A 720 -52.28 20.22 39.32
C THR A 720 -53.63 20.52 38.67
N ALA A 721 -53.93 20.19 37.41
CA ALA A 721 -53.31 19.42 36.35
C ALA A 721 -54.14 19.65 35.05
N ALA A 722 -53.58 19.26 33.90
CA ALA A 722 -54.28 18.73 32.71
C ALA A 722 -55.27 19.68 32.00
N ASP A 723 -55.64 19.59 30.74
CA ASP A 723 -55.52 18.59 29.67
C ASP A 723 -55.67 19.39 28.36
N THR A 724 -54.86 19.13 27.34
CA THR A 724 -55.26 18.39 26.12
C THR A 724 -56.48 18.98 25.39
N THR A 725 -56.30 19.53 24.18
CA THR A 725 -56.87 18.99 22.93
C THR A 725 -56.64 19.89 21.72
N LEU A 726 -56.40 19.21 20.60
CA LEU A 726 -56.22 19.67 19.22
C LEU A 726 -57.52 20.22 18.62
N THR A 727 -57.42 21.13 17.65
CA THR A 727 -58.01 20.94 16.30
C THR A 727 -57.60 22.01 15.28
N GLU A 728 -57.43 21.51 14.06
CA GLU A 728 -57.21 22.12 12.73
C GLU A 728 -58.16 23.31 12.42
N SER A 729 -57.85 24.28 11.56
CA SER A 729 -57.78 24.10 10.10
C SER A 729 -57.70 25.44 9.33
N ASN A 730 -56.98 25.39 8.20
CA ASN A 730 -57.26 26.02 6.89
C ASN A 730 -57.20 27.53 6.59
N LYS A 731 -56.25 27.82 5.68
CA LYS A 731 -56.37 28.48 4.35
C LYS A 731 -56.22 30.01 4.17
N ASP A 732 -55.19 30.32 3.37
CA ASP A 732 -55.09 31.18 2.18
C ASP A 732 -55.60 32.64 2.23
N GLN A 733 -54.69 33.60 1.98
CA GLN A 733 -54.64 34.47 0.77
C GLN A 733 -53.83 35.77 1.01
N GLN A 734 -52.68 35.85 0.34
CA GLN A 734 -52.30 36.83 -0.69
C GLN A 734 -52.44 38.37 -0.48
N GLU A 735 -51.27 39.02 -0.63
CA GLU A 735 -50.97 40.29 -1.32
C GLU A 735 -50.86 41.67 -0.62
N ARG A 736 -49.63 42.21 -0.77
CA ARG A 736 -49.19 43.60 -1.09
C ARG A 736 -49.45 44.76 -0.12
N GLY A 737 -48.36 45.49 0.20
CA GLY A 737 -48.43 46.92 0.50
C GLY A 737 -47.27 47.49 1.33
N GLU A 738 -46.35 48.15 0.64
CA GLU A 738 -45.22 49.00 1.01
C GLU A 738 -45.22 49.82 2.35
N THR A 739 -44.00 49.95 2.89
CA THR A 739 -43.41 50.81 3.98
C THR A 739 -43.70 52.34 3.87
N PRO A 740 -43.37 53.28 4.83
CA PRO A 740 -42.25 53.27 5.82
C PRO A 740 -42.36 54.03 7.20
N ARG A 741 -41.43 53.68 8.12
CA ARG A 741 -40.73 54.48 9.18
C ARG A 741 -41.51 55.26 10.28
N SER A 742 -41.38 54.86 11.56
CA SER A 742 -40.37 55.38 12.53
C SER A 742 -40.67 55.05 14.02
N SER A 743 -39.61 54.62 14.73
CA SER A 743 -39.28 54.76 16.17
C SER A 743 -40.31 54.52 17.27
N ALA A 744 -40.14 53.43 18.05
CA ALA A 744 -39.82 53.44 19.49
C ALA A 744 -39.89 52.01 20.07
N GLN A 745 -38.95 51.67 20.95
CA GLN A 745 -38.63 50.32 21.46
C GLN A 745 -39.42 49.94 22.73
N SER A 746 -39.72 48.65 22.89
CA SER A 746 -39.37 47.75 24.03
C SER A 746 -40.32 46.53 24.08
N PRO A 747 -40.04 45.48 24.87
CA PRO A 747 -38.86 44.60 24.80
C PRO A 747 -39.30 43.11 24.79
N ASP A 748 -38.87 42.29 23.82
CA ASP A 748 -38.85 40.82 23.95
C ASP A 748 -38.21 40.17 22.71
N SER A 749 -36.92 39.79 22.80
CA SER A 749 -36.24 38.77 21.98
C SER A 749 -34.72 38.81 22.19
N LEU A 750 -34.25 38.13 23.23
CA LEU A 750 -32.82 37.76 23.37
C LEU A 750 -32.63 36.27 23.04
N PHE A 751 -33.06 35.84 21.85
CA PHE A 751 -32.62 34.60 21.20
C PHE A 751 -32.72 34.78 19.68
N ALA A 752 -31.70 35.40 19.09
CA ALA A 752 -31.47 35.38 17.65
C ALA A 752 -29.99 35.09 17.41
N ILE A 753 -29.70 33.84 17.04
CA ILE A 753 -28.41 33.40 16.51
C ILE A 753 -28.34 33.93 15.07
N PRO A 754 -27.27 34.65 14.65
CA PRO A 754 -27.12 35.03 13.26
C PRO A 754 -26.72 33.80 12.43
N THR A 755 -27.69 33.28 11.69
CA THR A 755 -27.47 32.31 10.61
C THR A 755 -26.85 33.05 9.43
N THR A 756 -25.52 32.95 9.27
CA THR A 756 -24.75 32.97 8.01
C THR A 756 -23.27 33.27 8.34
N ALA A 757 -22.56 32.26 8.82
CA ALA A 757 -21.11 32.21 8.76
C ALA A 757 -20.74 30.87 8.12
N SER A 758 -19.96 30.91 7.04
CA SER A 758 -19.42 29.73 6.36
C SER A 758 -18.74 28.79 7.36
N TRP A 759 -19.26 27.56 7.48
CA TRP A 759 -18.78 26.51 8.38
C TRP A 759 -17.83 25.53 7.66
N SER A 760 -16.97 26.00 6.77
CA SER A 760 -16.00 25.16 6.06
C SER A 760 -14.70 25.91 5.87
N ASN A 761 -13.69 25.62 6.68
CA ASN A 761 -12.29 26.00 6.42
C ASN A 761 -11.33 25.17 7.30
N SER A 762 -11.48 23.84 7.29
CA SER A 762 -10.37 22.96 7.68
C SER A 762 -9.36 22.95 6.53
N ILE A 763 -8.11 23.30 6.79
CA ILE A 763 -7.04 23.17 5.80
C ILE A 763 -6.21 21.94 6.15
N THR A 764 -6.07 21.07 5.17
CA THR A 764 -5.43 19.74 5.25
C THR A 764 -4.01 19.77 4.68
N LYS A 765 -3.22 20.81 4.98
CA LYS A 765 -1.80 20.83 4.59
C LYS A 765 -0.94 20.54 5.82
N ASP A 766 -0.20 19.43 5.78
CA ASP A 766 0.81 19.14 6.78
C ASP A 766 1.92 20.21 6.72
N PRO A 767 2.17 20.99 7.79
CA PRO A 767 3.23 22.00 7.80
C PRO A 767 4.62 21.43 7.47
N ARG A 768 4.84 20.12 7.65
CA ARG A 768 6.10 19.44 7.33
C ARG A 768 6.31 19.22 5.83
N LYS A 769 5.26 19.40 5.01
CA LYS A 769 5.24 19.16 3.56
C LYS A 769 4.97 20.45 2.76
N ILE A 770 5.17 21.61 3.38
CA ILE A 770 4.98 22.91 2.71
C ILE A 770 6.29 23.34 2.06
N VAL A 771 6.23 23.70 0.78
CA VAL A 771 7.37 24.26 0.02
C VAL A 771 7.71 25.64 0.57
N SER A 772 8.98 25.85 0.94
CA SER A 772 9.41 27.14 1.47
C SER A 772 10.17 27.94 0.44
N LYS A 773 9.71 29.16 0.15
CA LYS A 773 10.37 30.09 -0.80
C LYS A 773 11.27 31.11 -0.10
N LYS A 774 11.35 31.07 1.23
CA LYS A 774 11.95 32.12 2.05
C LYS A 774 13.16 31.58 2.83
N PHE A 775 14.32 32.18 2.58
CA PHE A 775 15.61 31.75 3.15
C PHE A 775 16.22 32.76 4.15
N ARG A 776 15.66 33.98 4.21
CA ARG A 776 16.09 35.07 5.09
C ARG A 776 14.89 35.82 5.67
N LEU A 777 15.11 36.54 6.77
CA LEU A 777 14.10 37.44 7.36
C LEU A 777 13.73 38.58 6.42
N ASP A 778 12.44 38.94 6.39
CA ASP A 778 11.99 40.15 5.71
C ASP A 778 12.28 41.40 6.55
N ASP A 779 12.19 42.58 5.92
CA ASP A 779 12.39 43.85 6.62
C ASP A 779 11.36 44.04 7.75
N GLY A 780 11.84 44.06 8.99
CA GLY A 780 11.02 44.26 10.19
C GLY A 780 10.69 42.99 10.98
N GLU A 781 11.13 41.81 10.52
CA GLU A 781 10.99 40.55 11.26
C GLU A 781 12.20 40.24 12.14
N SER A 782 11.95 39.51 13.23
CA SER A 782 12.98 38.98 14.12
C SER A 782 12.98 37.46 14.12
N PHE A 783 14.11 36.84 14.42
CA PHE A 783 14.17 35.39 14.67
C PHE A 783 13.22 34.95 15.80
N GLU A 784 12.88 35.84 16.74
CA GLU A 784 11.95 35.52 17.84
C GLU A 784 10.50 35.27 17.38
N ASP A 785 10.15 35.76 16.19
CA ASP A 785 8.85 35.52 15.56
C ASP A 785 8.71 34.08 15.07
N TYR A 786 9.81 33.33 14.98
CA TYR A 786 9.85 31.97 14.45
C TYR A 786 10.09 30.95 15.57
N ARG A 787 9.23 29.93 15.60
CA ARG A 787 9.26 28.84 16.57
C ARG A 787 9.60 27.53 15.87
N LEU A 788 10.33 26.66 16.56
CA LEU A 788 10.63 25.32 16.07
C LEU A 788 9.33 24.51 15.97
N PHE A 789 9.04 24.01 14.77
CA PHE A 789 7.94 23.09 14.54
C PHE A 789 8.42 21.64 14.56
N ASP A 790 9.43 21.30 13.76
CA ASP A 790 9.98 19.93 13.73
C ASP A 790 11.43 19.89 13.22
N CYS A 791 12.11 18.76 13.43
CA CYS A 791 13.42 18.45 12.85
C CYS A 791 13.34 17.09 12.18
N LEU A 792 13.43 17.06 10.85
CA LEU A 792 13.16 15.88 10.04
C LEU A 792 14.45 15.39 9.37
N PHE A 793 14.61 14.07 9.32
CA PHE A 793 15.80 13.42 8.80
C PHE A 793 15.44 12.60 7.55
N GLY A 794 16.16 12.83 6.45
CA GLY A 794 15.90 12.21 5.14
C GLY A 794 15.71 13.21 4.00
N ALA A 795 15.34 12.71 2.82
CA ALA A 795 15.14 13.51 1.62
C ALA A 795 13.67 13.95 1.47
N PRO A 796 13.37 15.25 1.38
CA PRO A 796 12.01 15.74 1.17
C PRO A 796 11.55 15.47 -0.25
N LEU A 797 10.35 14.89 -0.41
CA LEU A 797 9.76 14.65 -1.73
C LEU A 797 8.75 15.71 -2.15
N PHE A 798 8.56 16.78 -1.37
CA PHE A 798 7.57 17.83 -1.66
C PHE A 798 8.18 19.15 -2.12
N ASP A 799 9.49 19.33 -1.94
CA ASP A 799 10.19 20.56 -2.25
C ASP A 799 11.43 20.22 -3.07
N GLU A 800 11.36 20.48 -4.38
CA GLU A 800 12.41 20.16 -5.34
C GLU A 800 13.73 20.85 -5.01
N HIS A 801 13.68 22.12 -4.60
CA HIS A 801 14.87 22.90 -4.30
C HIS A 801 15.55 22.37 -3.04
N LEU A 802 14.77 22.14 -1.98
CA LEU A 802 15.25 21.56 -0.74
C LEU A 802 15.83 20.15 -0.96
N ASN A 803 15.16 19.33 -1.78
CA ASN A 803 15.64 18.01 -2.16
C ASN A 803 16.99 18.07 -2.88
N LYS A 804 17.12 18.92 -3.91
CA LYS A 804 18.37 19.08 -4.67
C LYS A 804 19.53 19.48 -3.78
N GLN A 805 19.34 20.42 -2.85
CA GLN A 805 20.39 20.81 -1.89
C GLN A 805 20.83 19.63 -1.01
N ILE A 806 19.88 18.83 -0.52
CA ILE A 806 20.18 17.66 0.32
C ILE A 806 20.89 16.56 -0.50
N CYS A 807 20.42 16.27 -1.71
CA CYS A 807 21.02 15.28 -2.61
C CYS A 807 22.45 15.67 -3.01
N ILE A 808 22.70 16.95 -3.32
CA ILE A 808 24.04 17.40 -3.68
C ILE A 808 25.00 17.33 -2.49
N LYS A 809 24.55 17.65 -1.26
CA LYS A 809 25.37 17.43 -0.05
C LYS A 809 25.77 15.97 0.11
N ILE A 810 24.85 15.03 -0.18
CA ILE A 810 25.13 13.59 -0.12
C ILE A 810 26.22 13.20 -1.13
N ILE A 811 26.16 13.74 -2.34
CA ILE A 811 27.13 13.50 -3.41
C ILE A 811 28.49 14.17 -3.11
N ALA A 812 28.47 15.43 -2.67
CA ALA A 812 29.67 16.25 -2.44
C ALA A 812 30.50 15.80 -1.24
N ALA A 813 29.85 15.23 -0.21
CA ALA A 813 30.54 14.70 0.97
C ALA A 813 31.22 13.34 0.73
N ASP A 814 31.24 12.85 -0.52
CA ASP A 814 31.78 11.55 -0.94
C ASP A 814 31.25 10.37 -0.11
N LEU A 815 30.06 10.54 0.50
CA LEU A 815 29.39 9.54 1.34
C LEU A 815 28.96 8.30 0.54
N LEU A 816 29.05 8.38 -0.79
CA LEU A 816 28.71 7.35 -1.76
C LEU A 816 29.94 6.73 -2.45
N ALA A 817 31.16 7.17 -2.16
CA ALA A 817 32.34 6.48 -2.70
C ALA A 817 32.45 5.07 -2.11
N PRO A 818 32.81 4.06 -2.92
CA PRO A 818 33.19 2.76 -2.39
C PRO A 818 34.39 2.96 -1.46
N GLU A 819 34.32 2.41 -0.24
CA GLU A 819 35.41 2.45 0.74
C GLU A 819 36.75 2.13 0.05
N LYS A 820 37.75 2.99 0.25
CA LYS A 820 39.14 2.71 -0.12
C LYS A 820 39.82 1.81 0.90
#